data_AF-A0A959L666-F1
#
_entry.id   AF-A0A959L666-F1
#
_cell.length_a   1.000
_cell.length_b   1.000
_cell.length_c   1.000
_cell.angle_alpha   90.00
_cell.angle_beta   90.00
_cell.angle_gamma   90.00
#
_symmetry.space_group_name_H-M   'P 1'
#
loop_
_entity.id
_entity.type
_entity.pdbx_description
1 polymer ?
#
loop_
_entity_poly.entity_id
_entity_poly.type
_entity_poly.pdbx_seq_one_letter_code
_entity_poly.pdbx_strand_id
1 'polypeptide(L)'
;MRTHLQTIFLVLIGLSVSSTILSQSTQSKLATGSIYQLITKKDGIYKLDYAFLEKLGINPTIIDPRKIQILGQGGGTLPEPNDKQRIDDLAELSIMISGEDDGKFDKSDFILFYGEGSDQWVYDANSQNYHREENPYEDENFYFLKIGEEDGKRINNITTSGTATYFTDTYSAHQHHQIDELNLLHHANDANLQGSGRLWVGEQFKIERTKDFSTSFDFSNAIITEPVYVNMQFVGRSETTSSVTLDLGGLKIEARIASANVFEIETDYGKFGRIQNDSVFLSSNNPAVKISYPSLGNNNLGWLDYLEFNFRATLQFKSDPLIFSDLKAPTGSICQYNVSGGNADLRVWDITDRINPGQLTITENGGETSFNVLQQQQSTFIAFDPNRTNTAEAVGKVENQNLHGINGVDYVVIYHPDFKEAADKLIGHRQSFSQLRVADVSIDQVFNEFSSGKTDPSAIRDFARMLHKRDANFRYLVLMGDGSFDYRHIYQDLPDESFIPVYETERSLHPIESFPSDDYYALLDDQEGGSWRGALDIAVGRIPVRTLDEANIVVNKIIDYETDQKYLGDWRVNLLFVADDEDSNRHINSADAIAEETKKNYPVFNINKVYLDAFEQENTPGGVFNFKAKEAINQNLFKGQLVVNYIGHGGAGGWAQERVLQKEDIDKWNNIDKLP
;
A
#
# COMPACT_ATOMS: atom_id res chain seq x y z
N MET A 1 -51.46 51.40 21.19
CA MET A 1 -50.67 50.79 20.10
C MET A 1 -49.21 50.78 20.57
N ARG A 2 -48.77 49.82 21.38
CA ARG A 2 -48.18 48.52 21.01
C ARG A 2 -47.07 48.61 19.93
N THR A 3 -45.86 48.69 20.48
CA THR A 3 -44.56 48.18 20.05
C THR A 3 -44.58 46.91 19.18
N HIS A 4 -43.61 46.78 18.27
CA HIS A 4 -42.75 45.58 18.18
C HIS A 4 -41.43 45.89 17.47
N LEU A 5 -40.33 45.83 18.24
CA LEU A 5 -38.97 45.57 17.78
C LEU A 5 -38.91 44.11 17.29
N GLN A 6 -38.27 43.86 16.14
CA GLN A 6 -37.78 42.54 15.77
C GLN A 6 -36.26 42.51 15.91
N THR A 7 -35.82 41.72 16.88
CA THR A 7 -34.43 41.36 17.16
C THR A 7 -33.98 40.29 16.16
N ILE A 8 -32.93 40.56 15.38
CA ILE A 8 -32.25 39.55 14.57
C ILE A 8 -31.29 38.82 15.50
N PHE A 9 -31.54 37.53 15.75
CA PHE A 9 -30.64 36.64 16.48
C PHE A 9 -29.68 36.02 15.44
N LEU A 10 -28.42 36.45 15.45
CA LEU A 10 -27.35 35.76 14.73
C LEU A 10 -26.91 34.57 15.60
N VAL A 11 -27.26 33.35 15.19
CA VAL A 11 -26.71 32.13 15.80
C VAL A 11 -25.37 31.86 15.12
N LEU A 12 -24.28 32.27 15.78
CA LEU A 12 -22.96 31.72 15.48
C LEU A 12 -22.94 30.27 15.96
N ILE A 13 -23.06 29.33 15.03
CA ILE A 13 -22.64 27.94 15.27
C ILE A 13 -21.11 27.97 15.20
N GLY A 14 -20.47 28.12 16.36
CA GLY A 14 -19.06 27.83 16.50
C GLY A 14 -18.86 26.33 16.34
N LEU A 15 -18.48 25.89 15.13
CA LEU A 15 -17.79 24.62 14.94
C LEU A 15 -16.43 24.76 15.61
N SER A 16 -16.36 24.43 16.89
CA SER A 16 -15.09 24.09 17.53
C SER A 16 -14.64 22.78 16.92
N VAL A 17 -13.82 22.87 15.85
CA VAL A 17 -12.94 21.76 15.48
C VAL A 17 -11.93 21.67 16.60
N SER A 18 -12.27 20.91 17.64
CA SER A 18 -11.28 20.46 18.60
C SER A 18 -10.38 19.49 17.85
N SER A 19 -9.28 19.99 17.30
CA SER A 19 -8.12 19.17 16.97
C SER A 19 -7.66 18.54 18.28
N THR A 20 -8.19 17.35 18.56
CA THR A 20 -7.63 16.51 19.60
C THR A 20 -6.26 16.11 19.09
N ILE A 21 -5.23 16.76 19.60
CA ILE A 21 -3.86 16.24 19.50
C ILE A 21 -3.91 14.94 20.31
N LEU A 22 -4.15 13.82 19.63
CA LEU A 22 -3.93 12.51 20.23
C LEU A 22 -2.47 12.48 20.66
N SER A 23 -2.24 12.23 21.95
CA SER A 23 -0.89 12.07 22.47
C SER A 23 -0.26 10.87 21.76
N GLN A 24 0.84 11.10 21.04
CA GLN A 24 1.63 10.02 20.45
C GLN A 24 2.17 9.09 21.54
N SER A 25 2.15 7.80 21.27
CA SER A 25 2.68 6.73 22.11
C SER A 25 4.18 6.89 22.26
N THR A 26 4.68 6.92 23.49
CA THR A 26 6.12 6.97 23.79
C THR A 26 6.70 5.59 24.09
N GLN A 27 5.88 4.54 24.03
CA GLN A 27 6.29 3.17 24.27
C GLN A 27 5.43 2.20 23.45
N SER A 28 6.07 1.39 22.62
CA SER A 28 5.40 0.38 21.81
C SER A 28 4.71 -0.67 22.67
N LYS A 29 3.55 -1.15 22.21
CA LYS A 29 2.91 -2.38 22.71
C LYS A 29 3.81 -3.60 22.57
N LEU A 30 4.78 -3.56 21.66
CA LEU A 30 5.76 -4.61 21.40
C LEU A 30 7.04 -4.49 22.24
N ALA A 31 7.13 -3.48 23.12
CA ALA A 31 8.34 -3.23 23.93
C ALA A 31 8.59 -4.29 25.01
N THR A 32 7.56 -5.04 25.41
CA THR A 32 7.64 -6.03 26.50
C THR A 32 6.70 -7.21 26.27
N GLY A 33 6.92 -8.31 26.99
CA GLY A 33 6.13 -9.54 26.91
C GLY A 33 6.67 -10.52 25.88
N SER A 34 6.05 -11.70 25.80
CA SER A 34 6.35 -12.69 24.76
C SER A 34 5.45 -12.46 23.56
N ILE A 35 6.04 -12.12 22.42
CA ILE A 35 5.32 -11.65 21.23
C ILE A 35 5.51 -12.64 20.10
N TYR A 36 4.41 -12.94 19.41
CA TYR A 36 4.39 -13.87 18.30
C TYR A 36 3.51 -13.33 17.18
N GLN A 37 3.95 -13.44 15.94
CA GLN A 37 3.21 -12.95 14.77
C GLN A 37 2.40 -14.06 14.12
N LEU A 38 1.20 -13.71 13.66
CA LEU A 38 0.30 -14.57 12.90
C LEU A 38 -0.35 -13.80 11.76
N ILE A 39 -0.76 -14.54 10.73
CA ILE A 39 -1.27 -14.01 9.47
C ILE A 39 -2.74 -14.42 9.26
N THR A 40 -3.52 -13.51 8.70
CA THR A 40 -4.89 -13.70 8.23
C THR A 40 -4.99 -13.32 6.75
N LYS A 41 -5.79 -14.05 5.97
CA LYS A 41 -5.88 -13.86 4.50
C LYS A 41 -7.23 -13.30 4.04
N LYS A 42 -8.23 -13.31 4.91
CA LYS A 42 -9.59 -12.83 4.62
C LYS A 42 -10.32 -12.46 5.91
N ASP A 43 -11.33 -11.63 5.76
CA ASP A 43 -12.22 -11.26 6.87
C ASP A 43 -12.92 -12.49 7.46
N GLY A 44 -12.99 -12.56 8.79
CA GLY A 44 -13.80 -13.54 9.48
C GLY A 44 -13.31 -13.90 10.88
N ILE A 45 -13.87 -14.97 11.43
CA ILE A 45 -13.45 -15.48 12.74
C ILE A 45 -12.30 -16.45 12.59
N TYR A 46 -11.25 -16.25 13.39
CA TYR A 46 -10.09 -17.11 13.46
C TYR A 46 -10.04 -17.82 14.81
N LYS A 47 -9.74 -19.12 14.77
CA LYS A 47 -9.60 -19.96 15.96
C LYS A 47 -8.13 -20.28 16.20
N LEU A 48 -7.62 -19.89 17.36
CA LEU A 48 -6.27 -20.24 17.83
C LEU A 48 -6.41 -21.26 18.96
N ASP A 49 -6.24 -22.54 18.64
CA ASP A 49 -6.33 -23.62 19.61
C ASP A 49 -4.96 -23.99 20.21
N TYR A 50 -4.95 -24.99 21.09
CA TYR A 50 -3.73 -25.49 21.73
C TYR A 50 -2.61 -25.83 20.72
N ALA A 51 -2.97 -26.51 19.62
CA ALA A 51 -2.01 -26.92 18.61
C ALA A 51 -1.46 -25.74 17.81
N PHE A 52 -2.29 -24.71 17.57
CA PHE A 52 -1.85 -23.46 16.96
C PHE A 52 -0.80 -22.76 17.84
N LEU A 53 -1.04 -22.67 19.16
CA LEU A 53 -0.07 -22.07 20.08
C LEU A 53 1.26 -22.84 20.11
N GLU A 54 1.23 -24.18 20.08
CA GLU A 54 2.45 -25.00 19.94
C GLU A 54 3.17 -24.72 18.62
N LYS A 55 2.44 -24.62 17.51
CA LYS A 55 3.01 -24.28 16.19
C LYS A 55 3.66 -22.89 16.18
N LEU A 56 3.11 -21.96 16.95
CA LEU A 56 3.63 -20.60 17.11
C LEU A 56 4.91 -20.56 17.98
N GLY A 57 5.26 -21.67 18.63
CA GLY A 57 6.41 -21.78 19.53
C GLY A 57 6.10 -21.47 21.00
N ILE A 58 4.81 -21.36 21.35
CA ILE A 58 4.36 -21.17 22.73
C ILE A 58 4.18 -22.53 23.39
N ASN A 59 4.59 -22.67 24.65
CA ASN A 59 4.21 -23.82 25.47
C ASN A 59 2.91 -23.47 26.24
N PRO A 60 1.73 -24.01 25.87
CA PRO A 60 0.46 -23.59 26.48
C PRO A 60 0.32 -24.06 27.94
N THR A 61 1.13 -25.03 28.38
CA THR A 61 1.05 -25.57 29.76
C THR A 61 1.57 -24.60 30.83
N ILE A 62 2.28 -23.55 30.45
CA ILE A 62 2.92 -22.59 31.36
C ILE A 62 2.36 -21.17 31.24
N ILE A 63 1.34 -20.96 30.42
CA ILE A 63 0.73 -19.64 30.22
C ILE A 63 -0.61 -19.56 30.94
N ASP A 64 -0.92 -18.37 31.44
CA ASP A 64 -2.26 -18.03 31.91
C ASP A 64 -3.05 -17.46 30.72
N PRO A 65 -4.14 -18.10 30.25
CA PRO A 65 -4.95 -17.61 29.12
C PRO A 65 -5.46 -16.19 29.33
N ARG A 66 -5.65 -15.75 30.58
CA ARG A 66 -6.11 -14.40 30.91
C ARG A 66 -5.12 -13.32 30.45
N LYS A 67 -3.84 -13.66 30.37
CA LYS A 67 -2.74 -12.77 29.97
C LYS A 67 -2.51 -12.67 28.46
N ILE A 68 -3.32 -13.39 27.67
CA ILE A 68 -3.22 -13.38 26.20
C ILE A 68 -3.94 -12.15 25.65
N GLN A 69 -3.22 -11.40 24.81
CA GLN A 69 -3.68 -10.26 24.05
C GLN A 69 -3.48 -10.54 22.55
N ILE A 70 -4.39 -10.07 21.72
CA ILE A 70 -4.18 -9.98 20.26
C ILE A 70 -4.07 -8.50 19.92
N LEU A 71 -2.95 -8.14 19.30
CA LEU A 71 -2.63 -6.78 18.89
C LEU A 71 -2.62 -6.70 17.37
N GLY A 72 -3.10 -5.59 16.83
CA GLY A 72 -2.92 -5.31 15.42
C GLY A 72 -3.54 -4.00 14.99
N GLN A 73 -3.50 -3.77 13.69
CA GLN A 73 -4.26 -2.74 13.01
C GLN A 73 -5.19 -3.46 12.02
N GLY A 74 -6.36 -2.91 11.72
CA GLY A 74 -7.33 -3.56 10.82
C GLY A 74 -6.77 -3.83 9.42
N GLY A 75 -7.61 -4.33 8.50
CA GLY A 75 -7.19 -4.56 7.11
C GLY A 75 -6.82 -3.26 6.39
N GLY A 76 -6.52 -3.34 5.09
CA GLY A 76 -6.29 -2.17 4.22
C GLY A 76 -4.90 -1.54 4.34
N THR A 77 -4.71 -0.52 3.51
CA THR A 77 -3.55 0.38 3.52
C THR A 77 -3.64 1.40 4.64
N LEU A 78 -2.50 1.86 5.11
CA LEU A 78 -2.44 3.04 5.97
C LEU A 78 -2.89 4.30 5.20
N PRO A 79 -3.52 5.28 5.88
CA PRO A 79 -3.90 6.52 5.23
C PRO A 79 -2.70 7.32 4.72
N GLU A 80 -2.67 7.61 3.43
CA GLU A 80 -1.66 8.51 2.87
C GLU A 80 -1.79 9.95 3.39
N PRO A 81 -2.96 10.62 3.46
CA PRO A 81 -2.99 11.98 4.00
C PRO A 81 -2.67 12.04 5.50
N ASN A 82 -1.75 12.93 5.92
CA ASN A 82 -1.25 13.05 7.30
C ASN A 82 -2.31 13.52 8.33
N ASP A 83 -3.39 14.14 7.86
CA ASP A 83 -4.52 14.61 8.68
C ASP A 83 -5.56 13.51 8.97
N LYS A 84 -5.48 12.37 8.30
CA LYS A 84 -6.38 11.24 8.52
C LYS A 84 -6.04 10.52 9.81
N GLN A 85 -7.09 10.22 10.58
CA GLN A 85 -6.98 9.43 11.79
C GLN A 85 -6.43 8.03 11.47
N ARG A 86 -5.52 7.57 12.33
CA ARG A 86 -4.93 6.23 12.28
C ARG A 86 -4.67 5.74 13.70
N ILE A 87 -4.42 4.44 13.83
CA ILE A 87 -3.94 3.85 15.07
C ILE A 87 -2.46 4.22 15.17
N ASP A 88 -2.06 4.83 16.28
CA ASP A 88 -0.70 5.39 16.42
C ASP A 88 0.39 4.31 16.61
N ASP A 89 0.04 3.19 17.25
CA ASP A 89 0.85 1.97 17.45
C ASP A 89 -0.06 0.78 17.10
N LEU A 90 -0.11 -0.28 17.90
CA LEU A 90 -1.08 -1.37 17.75
C LEU A 90 -2.29 -1.24 18.68
N ALA A 91 -3.46 -1.56 18.16
CA ALA A 91 -4.68 -1.67 18.97
C ALA A 91 -4.81 -3.08 19.55
N GLU A 92 -5.32 -3.18 20.77
CA GLU A 92 -5.68 -4.46 21.38
C GLU A 92 -7.11 -4.85 20.99
N LEU A 93 -7.24 -6.00 20.33
CA LEU A 93 -8.51 -6.54 19.88
C LEU A 93 -9.25 -7.23 21.03
N SER A 94 -10.57 -7.07 21.08
CA SER A 94 -11.40 -7.90 21.97
C SER A 94 -11.41 -9.34 21.47
N ILE A 95 -11.05 -10.30 22.33
CA ILE A 95 -11.06 -11.72 22.01
C ILE A 95 -12.04 -12.50 22.90
N MET A 96 -12.44 -13.68 22.45
CA MET A 96 -13.14 -14.66 23.29
C MET A 96 -12.19 -15.81 23.58
N ILE A 97 -12.06 -16.22 24.84
CA ILE A 97 -11.33 -17.43 25.19
C ILE A 97 -12.31 -18.43 25.81
N SER A 98 -12.36 -19.62 25.25
CA SER A 98 -13.08 -20.75 25.84
C SER A 98 -12.12 -21.51 26.76
N GLY A 99 -12.48 -21.64 28.05
CA GLY A 99 -11.72 -22.43 29.03
C GLY A 99 -10.82 -21.63 29.99
N GLU A 100 -10.82 -20.30 29.94
CA GLU A 100 -9.84 -19.49 30.71
C GLU A 100 -10.02 -19.45 32.24
N ASP A 101 -11.12 -19.98 32.78
CA ASP A 101 -11.52 -19.83 34.18
C ASP A 101 -10.54 -20.43 35.20
N ASP A 102 -9.84 -21.51 34.83
CA ASP A 102 -8.93 -22.22 35.74
C ASP A 102 -7.48 -21.69 35.69
N GLY A 103 -7.22 -20.70 34.83
CA GLY A 103 -5.91 -20.09 34.64
C GLY A 103 -4.91 -20.97 33.89
N LYS A 104 -5.37 -21.99 33.16
CA LYS A 104 -4.53 -22.84 32.31
C LYS A 104 -5.11 -22.90 30.90
N PHE A 105 -4.25 -23.11 29.92
CA PHE A 105 -4.66 -23.36 28.54
C PHE A 105 -4.65 -24.86 28.27
N ASP A 106 -5.80 -25.52 28.47
CA ASP A 106 -6.00 -26.95 28.26
C ASP A 106 -6.21 -27.29 26.78
N LYS A 107 -6.17 -28.58 26.43
CA LYS A 107 -6.29 -29.05 25.03
C LYS A 107 -7.65 -28.75 24.39
N SER A 108 -8.68 -28.52 25.18
CA SER A 108 -10.01 -28.11 24.70
C SER A 108 -10.15 -26.61 24.49
N ASP A 109 -9.17 -25.84 24.94
CA ASP A 109 -9.27 -24.39 25.00
C ASP A 109 -8.89 -23.77 23.67
N PHE A 110 -9.48 -22.62 23.40
CA PHE A 110 -9.23 -21.89 22.16
C PHE A 110 -9.56 -20.42 22.32
N ILE A 111 -8.89 -19.61 21.51
CA ILE A 111 -9.14 -18.19 21.35
C ILE A 111 -9.91 -17.99 20.04
N LEU A 112 -10.95 -17.16 20.07
CA LEU A 112 -11.58 -16.61 18.89
C LEU A 112 -11.35 -15.11 18.82
N PHE A 113 -11.01 -14.61 17.64
CA PHE A 113 -10.97 -13.19 17.35
C PHE A 113 -11.48 -12.93 15.92
N TYR A 114 -11.94 -11.71 15.67
CA TYR A 114 -12.24 -11.24 14.33
C TYR A 114 -10.95 -10.72 13.69
N GLY A 115 -10.52 -11.37 12.61
CA GLY A 115 -9.36 -10.97 11.82
C GLY A 115 -9.79 -10.51 10.44
N GLU A 116 -9.13 -9.49 9.92
CA GLU A 116 -9.37 -8.90 8.61
C GLU A 116 -8.36 -9.42 7.58
N GLY A 117 -8.71 -9.41 6.29
CA GLY A 117 -7.77 -9.58 5.19
C GLY A 117 -6.97 -8.30 4.91
N SER A 118 -6.12 -8.33 3.88
CA SER A 118 -5.32 -7.17 3.47
C SER A 118 -6.15 -6.06 2.83
N ASP A 119 -7.25 -6.40 2.15
CA ASP A 119 -8.14 -5.42 1.52
C ASP A 119 -9.28 -4.95 2.43
N GLN A 120 -10.04 -3.93 2.00
CA GLN A 120 -11.20 -3.43 2.74
C GLN A 120 -12.45 -3.24 1.89
N TRP A 121 -13.60 -3.53 2.50
CA TRP A 121 -14.89 -3.02 2.04
C TRP A 121 -15.20 -1.68 2.69
N VAL A 122 -15.38 -0.65 1.85
CA VAL A 122 -15.67 0.73 2.25
C VAL A 122 -17.05 1.12 1.76
N TYR A 123 -17.87 1.70 2.65
CA TYR A 123 -19.18 2.23 2.28
C TYR A 123 -19.03 3.61 1.64
N ASP A 124 -19.50 3.77 0.41
CA ASP A 124 -19.58 5.06 -0.27
C ASP A 124 -20.99 5.65 -0.13
N ALA A 125 -21.06 6.76 0.61
CA ALA A 125 -22.32 7.46 0.87
C ALA A 125 -22.96 8.08 -0.40
N ASN A 126 -22.18 8.32 -1.46
CA ASN A 126 -22.71 8.89 -2.71
C ASN A 126 -23.43 7.84 -3.56
N SER A 127 -22.80 6.68 -3.75
CA SER A 127 -23.41 5.56 -4.47
C SER A 127 -24.39 4.75 -3.60
N GLN A 128 -24.32 4.90 -2.27
CA GLN A 128 -25.05 4.11 -1.28
C GLN A 128 -24.77 2.61 -1.39
N ASN A 129 -23.54 2.27 -1.77
CA ASN A 129 -23.06 0.90 -1.98
C ASN A 129 -21.69 0.71 -1.31
N TYR A 130 -21.24 -0.54 -1.22
CA TYR A 130 -19.89 -0.85 -0.79
C TYR A 130 -18.96 -0.92 -2.00
N HIS A 131 -17.73 -0.46 -1.83
CA HIS A 131 -16.65 -0.64 -2.78
C HIS A 131 -15.48 -1.37 -2.12
N ARG A 132 -14.83 -2.28 -2.85
CA ARG A 132 -13.60 -2.94 -2.44
C ARG A 132 -12.40 -2.04 -2.75
N GLU A 133 -11.68 -1.64 -1.70
CA GLU A 133 -10.35 -1.05 -1.80
C GLU A 133 -9.32 -2.17 -1.61
N GLU A 134 -8.57 -2.48 -2.67
CA GLU A 134 -7.49 -3.46 -2.62
C GLU A 134 -6.23 -2.85 -2.00
N ASN A 135 -5.45 -3.67 -1.30
CA ASN A 135 -4.13 -3.29 -0.84
C ASN A 135 -3.06 -3.61 -1.91
N PRO A 136 -2.46 -2.60 -2.56
CA PRO A 136 -1.46 -2.82 -3.60
C PRO A 136 -0.11 -3.34 -3.07
N TYR A 137 0.09 -3.29 -1.75
CA TYR A 137 1.38 -3.57 -1.13
C TYR A 137 1.46 -4.97 -0.53
N GLU A 138 0.31 -5.59 -0.23
CA GLU A 138 0.26 -6.78 0.61
C GLU A 138 -1.03 -7.59 0.40
N ASP A 139 -0.93 -8.92 0.31
CA ASP A 139 -2.07 -9.85 0.17
C ASP A 139 -2.52 -10.44 1.52
N GLU A 140 -1.74 -10.19 2.56
CA GLU A 140 -1.90 -10.73 3.89
C GLU A 140 -2.12 -9.63 4.94
N ASN A 141 -2.71 -9.99 6.06
CA ASN A 141 -2.79 -9.08 7.21
C ASN A 141 -2.19 -9.75 8.44
N PHE A 142 -1.57 -8.94 9.27
CA PHE A 142 -0.68 -9.42 10.32
C PHE A 142 -1.19 -8.97 11.69
N TYR A 143 -1.14 -9.89 12.65
CA TYR A 143 -1.50 -9.66 14.04
C TYR A 143 -0.40 -10.21 14.95
N PHE A 144 -0.34 -9.69 16.18
CA PHE A 144 0.58 -10.15 17.20
C PHE A 144 -0.17 -10.74 18.39
N LEU A 145 0.09 -12.00 18.70
CA LEU A 145 -0.26 -12.60 19.97
C LEU A 145 0.80 -12.22 21.01
N LYS A 146 0.37 -11.51 22.05
CA LYS A 146 1.22 -11.12 23.17
C LYS A 146 0.77 -11.83 24.45
N ILE A 147 1.74 -12.43 25.15
CA ILE A 147 1.57 -12.88 26.53
C ILE A 147 2.24 -11.83 27.42
N GLY A 148 1.42 -11.02 28.07
CA GLY A 148 1.85 -9.89 28.90
C GLY A 148 1.67 -10.13 30.40
N GLU A 149 1.84 -9.05 31.18
CA GLU A 149 1.57 -9.03 32.62
C GLU A 149 0.12 -8.63 32.93
N GLU A 150 -0.53 -7.92 32.01
CA GLU A 150 -1.90 -7.44 32.13
C GLU A 150 -2.90 -8.45 31.55
N ASP A 151 -4.12 -8.41 32.05
CA ASP A 151 -5.21 -9.21 31.48
C ASP A 151 -5.58 -8.66 30.10
N GLY A 152 -5.75 -9.57 29.15
CA GLY A 152 -6.13 -9.21 27.79
C GLY A 152 -7.59 -8.82 27.68
N LYS A 153 -7.89 -7.98 26.70
CA LYS A 153 -9.24 -7.52 26.41
C LYS A 153 -10.16 -8.69 26.02
N ARG A 154 -11.41 -8.64 26.50
CA ARG A 154 -12.43 -9.67 26.20
C ARG A 154 -13.63 -9.10 25.49
N ILE A 155 -14.26 -9.93 24.65
CA ILE A 155 -15.53 -9.60 24.01
C ILE A 155 -16.61 -9.45 25.07
N ASN A 156 -17.35 -8.33 24.98
CA ASN A 156 -18.46 -8.05 25.88
C ASN A 156 -19.78 -8.54 25.29
N ASN A 157 -20.72 -8.93 26.16
CA ASN A 157 -22.08 -9.24 25.73
C ASN A 157 -22.89 -7.96 25.50
N ILE A 158 -23.49 -7.84 24.33
CA ILE A 158 -24.43 -6.78 23.96
C ILE A 158 -25.84 -7.29 24.19
N THR A 159 -26.59 -6.55 25.01
CA THR A 159 -28.01 -6.79 25.26
C THR A 159 -28.81 -5.57 24.83
N THR A 160 -29.78 -5.77 23.93
CA THR A 160 -30.68 -4.70 23.49
C THR A 160 -31.99 -4.77 24.27
N SER A 161 -32.39 -3.65 24.86
CA SER A 161 -33.67 -3.51 25.56
C SER A 161 -34.66 -2.71 24.72
N GLY A 162 -35.92 -3.16 24.65
CA GLY A 162 -37.00 -2.50 23.91
C GLY A 162 -37.61 -3.37 22.83
N THR A 163 -38.66 -2.86 22.17
CA THR A 163 -39.40 -3.59 21.12
C THR A 163 -38.83 -3.23 19.76
N ALA A 164 -38.59 -4.24 18.91
CA ALA A 164 -38.18 -4.01 17.53
C ALA A 164 -39.24 -3.23 16.75
N THR A 165 -38.79 -2.22 15.99
CA THR A 165 -39.61 -1.37 15.12
C THR A 165 -39.30 -1.55 13.65
N TYR A 166 -38.21 -2.27 13.34
CA TYR A 166 -37.82 -2.68 12.01
C TYR A 166 -37.47 -4.17 12.05
N PHE A 167 -37.96 -4.93 11.07
CA PHE A 167 -37.73 -6.37 10.94
C PHE A 167 -37.13 -6.62 9.58
N THR A 168 -36.04 -7.39 9.52
CA THR A 168 -35.38 -7.73 8.26
C THR A 168 -34.89 -9.16 8.29
N ASP A 169 -35.10 -9.84 7.17
CA ASP A 169 -34.52 -11.13 6.80
C ASP A 169 -33.61 -10.95 5.57
N THR A 170 -33.13 -9.73 5.32
CA THR A 170 -32.33 -9.37 4.15
C THR A 170 -31.16 -8.47 4.51
N TYR A 171 -30.15 -8.41 3.65
CA TYR A 171 -28.98 -7.55 3.81
C TYR A 171 -28.47 -7.02 2.47
N SER A 172 -27.56 -6.05 2.55
CA SER A 172 -26.83 -5.53 1.40
C SER A 172 -25.59 -6.40 1.17
N ALA A 173 -25.68 -7.30 0.20
CA ALA A 173 -24.58 -8.16 -0.22
C ALA A 173 -23.68 -7.44 -1.23
N HIS A 174 -22.40 -7.78 -1.18
CA HIS A 174 -21.38 -7.29 -2.11
C HIS A 174 -20.43 -8.42 -2.47
N GLN A 175 -19.94 -8.43 -3.71
CA GLN A 175 -19.00 -9.43 -4.24
C GLN A 175 -18.02 -8.77 -5.20
N HIS A 176 -16.79 -9.26 -5.22
CA HIS A 176 -15.67 -8.70 -6.00
C HIS A 176 -14.91 -9.82 -6.69
N HIS A 177 -14.52 -9.60 -7.94
CA HIS A 177 -13.55 -10.41 -8.67
C HIS A 177 -12.46 -9.49 -9.20
N GLN A 178 -11.23 -9.78 -8.82
CA GLN A 178 -10.02 -9.13 -9.30
C GLN A 178 -8.88 -10.15 -9.20
N ILE A 179 -7.97 -10.08 -10.17
CA ILE A 179 -6.77 -10.91 -10.22
C ILE A 179 -5.64 -10.01 -10.67
N ASP A 180 -4.54 -10.02 -9.91
CA ASP A 180 -3.37 -9.21 -10.19
C ASP A 180 -2.26 -10.08 -10.77
N GLU A 181 -2.12 -10.05 -12.10
CA GLU A 181 -1.15 -10.88 -12.84
C GLU A 181 -0.12 -10.04 -13.63
N LEU A 182 -0.49 -8.82 -14.03
CA LEU A 182 0.27 -8.06 -15.00
C LEU A 182 0.30 -6.56 -14.70
N ASN A 183 1.49 -6.00 -14.53
CA ASN A 183 1.71 -4.56 -14.63
C ASN A 183 1.87 -4.16 -16.11
N LEU A 184 1.00 -3.27 -16.60
CA LEU A 184 0.95 -2.95 -18.03
C LEU A 184 2.17 -2.18 -18.55
N LEU A 185 2.82 -1.35 -17.72
CA LEU A 185 4.04 -0.64 -18.09
C LEU A 185 5.25 -1.56 -18.13
N HIS A 186 5.30 -2.56 -17.23
CA HIS A 186 6.28 -3.63 -17.31
C HIS A 186 6.14 -4.41 -18.62
N HIS A 187 4.92 -4.86 -18.95
CA HIS A 187 4.64 -5.62 -20.18
C HIS A 187 4.84 -4.80 -21.46
N ALA A 188 4.63 -3.47 -21.42
CA ALA A 188 4.81 -2.59 -22.58
C ALA A 188 6.24 -2.58 -23.12
N ASN A 189 7.22 -2.82 -22.26
CA ASN A 189 8.60 -2.47 -22.54
C ASN A 189 9.47 -3.60 -23.11
N ASP A 190 8.93 -4.83 -23.31
CA ASP A 190 9.42 -6.07 -24.00
C ASP A 190 10.94 -6.40 -24.02
N ALA A 191 11.80 -5.59 -23.39
CA ALA A 191 13.25 -5.62 -23.42
C ALA A 191 13.92 -4.75 -22.31
N ASN A 192 13.19 -3.85 -21.64
CA ASN A 192 13.72 -3.04 -20.53
C ASN A 192 12.72 -3.02 -19.34
N LEU A 193 13.02 -3.78 -18.29
CA LEU A 193 12.20 -4.01 -17.09
C LEU A 193 11.93 -2.70 -16.32
N GLN A 194 10.90 -1.94 -16.71
CA GLN A 194 10.48 -0.70 -16.04
C GLN A 194 8.98 -0.74 -15.80
N GLY A 195 8.55 -1.61 -14.88
CA GLY A 195 7.22 -1.47 -14.30
C GLY A 195 7.17 -0.25 -13.40
N SER A 196 5.97 0.30 -13.21
CA SER A 196 5.71 1.41 -12.29
C SER A 196 4.21 1.50 -12.04
N GLY A 197 3.84 2.26 -11.02
CA GLY A 197 2.45 2.47 -10.62
C GLY A 197 1.92 1.28 -9.84
N ARG A 198 0.65 1.40 -9.46
CA ARG A 198 -0.04 0.45 -8.56
C ARG A 198 -1.12 -0.38 -9.25
N LEU A 199 -1.36 -0.14 -10.54
CA LEU A 199 -2.34 -0.91 -11.31
C LEU A 199 -1.72 -2.23 -11.76
N TRP A 200 -2.32 -3.30 -11.28
CA TRP A 200 -2.17 -4.63 -11.79
C TRP A 200 -3.48 -5.04 -12.46
N VAL A 201 -3.38 -5.82 -13.52
CA VAL A 201 -4.56 -6.33 -14.24
C VAL A 201 -4.44 -7.83 -14.41
N GLY A 202 -5.59 -8.48 -14.53
CA GLY A 202 -5.69 -9.92 -14.66
C GLY A 202 -5.95 -10.34 -16.09
N GLU A 203 -7.15 -10.88 -16.31
CA GLU A 203 -7.49 -11.62 -17.50
C GLU A 203 -7.32 -10.81 -18.80
N GLN A 204 -6.43 -11.26 -19.69
CA GLN A 204 -6.25 -10.65 -21.01
C GLN A 204 -7.31 -11.11 -22.04
N PHE A 205 -7.83 -10.15 -22.81
CA PHE A 205 -8.79 -10.29 -23.90
C PHE A 205 -8.13 -9.98 -25.26
N LYS A 206 -7.35 -10.95 -25.79
CA LYS A 206 -6.67 -10.85 -27.10
C LYS A 206 -7.06 -11.96 -28.07
N ILE A 207 -6.99 -13.21 -27.62
CA ILE A 207 -7.34 -14.40 -28.41
C ILE A 207 -8.77 -14.81 -28.03
N GLU A 208 -8.98 -15.12 -26.76
CA GLU A 208 -10.32 -15.29 -26.19
C GLU A 208 -10.94 -13.91 -25.94
N ARG A 209 -12.01 -13.61 -26.66
CA ARG A 209 -12.68 -12.30 -26.67
C ARG A 209 -13.90 -12.22 -25.77
N THR A 210 -14.35 -13.37 -25.27
CA THR A 210 -15.44 -13.49 -24.31
C THR A 210 -15.01 -14.46 -23.23
N LYS A 211 -15.04 -14.03 -21.97
CA LYS A 211 -14.71 -14.86 -20.80
C LYS A 211 -15.92 -14.97 -19.88
N ASP A 212 -16.06 -16.13 -19.23
CA ASP A 212 -17.17 -16.46 -18.35
C ASP A 212 -16.71 -16.45 -16.89
N PHE A 213 -17.33 -15.59 -16.08
CA PHE A 213 -17.06 -15.34 -14.67
C PHE A 213 -18.19 -15.87 -13.78
N SER A 214 -19.11 -16.69 -14.31
CA SER A 214 -20.29 -17.15 -13.56
C SER A 214 -19.94 -17.90 -12.28
N THR A 215 -18.76 -18.51 -12.20
CA THR A 215 -18.28 -19.23 -11.01
C THR A 215 -17.64 -18.33 -9.96
N SER A 216 -17.32 -17.07 -10.30
CA SER A 216 -16.74 -16.09 -9.38
C SER A 216 -17.80 -15.42 -8.49
N PHE A 217 -19.08 -15.59 -8.80
CA PHE A 217 -20.19 -14.89 -8.14
C PHE A 217 -21.31 -15.83 -7.69
N ASP A 218 -21.88 -15.60 -6.51
CA ASP A 218 -23.02 -16.34 -5.96
C ASP A 218 -24.26 -15.44 -5.82
N PHE A 219 -25.19 -15.56 -6.77
CA PHE A 219 -26.48 -14.88 -6.71
C PHE A 219 -27.62 -15.76 -6.16
N SER A 220 -27.30 -16.93 -5.57
CA SER A 220 -28.32 -17.90 -5.13
C SER A 220 -29.37 -17.30 -4.18
N ASN A 221 -28.94 -16.36 -3.35
CA ASN A 221 -29.76 -15.67 -2.34
C ASN A 221 -30.19 -14.26 -2.76
N ALA A 222 -29.95 -13.85 -4.01
CA ALA A 222 -30.32 -12.52 -4.50
C ALA A 222 -31.85 -12.35 -4.55
N ILE A 223 -32.31 -11.12 -4.30
CA ILE A 223 -33.70 -10.70 -4.42
C ILE A 223 -33.88 -10.09 -5.80
N ILE A 224 -34.34 -10.88 -6.77
CA ILE A 224 -34.43 -10.46 -8.19
C ILE A 224 -35.40 -9.30 -8.47
N THR A 225 -36.29 -8.98 -7.52
CA THR A 225 -37.18 -7.82 -7.61
C THR A 225 -36.53 -6.50 -7.18
N GLU A 226 -35.28 -6.56 -6.71
CA GLU A 226 -34.44 -5.41 -6.37
C GLU A 226 -33.28 -5.32 -7.38
N PRO A 227 -32.74 -4.12 -7.63
CA PRO A 227 -31.64 -3.96 -8.57
C PRO A 227 -30.33 -4.57 -8.04
N VAL A 228 -29.52 -5.06 -8.96
CA VAL A 228 -28.09 -5.34 -8.77
C VAL A 228 -27.33 -4.16 -9.36
N TYR A 229 -26.48 -3.54 -8.55
CA TYR A 229 -25.55 -2.50 -8.96
C TYR A 229 -24.22 -3.11 -9.38
N VAL A 230 -23.63 -2.54 -10.44
CA VAL A 230 -22.42 -3.05 -11.08
C VAL A 230 -21.36 -1.95 -11.11
N ASN A 231 -20.15 -2.30 -10.68
CA ASN A 231 -18.93 -1.56 -10.95
C ASN A 231 -17.95 -2.46 -11.71
N MET A 232 -17.28 -1.92 -12.71
CA MET A 232 -16.27 -2.66 -13.46
C MET A 232 -15.21 -1.69 -13.98
N GLN A 233 -13.94 -2.05 -13.84
CA GLN A 233 -12.82 -1.37 -14.47
C GLN A 233 -12.15 -2.30 -15.47
N PHE A 234 -11.91 -1.80 -16.67
CA PHE A 234 -11.29 -2.54 -17.75
C PHE A 234 -10.29 -1.62 -18.47
N VAL A 235 -9.14 -2.14 -18.87
CA VAL A 235 -8.17 -1.39 -19.67
C VAL A 235 -8.20 -1.90 -21.10
N GLY A 236 -8.47 -1.03 -22.06
CA GLY A 236 -8.36 -1.34 -23.49
C GLY A 236 -7.23 -0.56 -24.15
N ARG A 237 -6.45 -1.22 -24.99
CA ARG A 237 -5.46 -0.61 -25.89
C ARG A 237 -5.93 -0.85 -27.32
N SER A 238 -6.24 0.23 -28.05
CA SER A 238 -6.78 0.17 -29.41
C SER A 238 -6.62 1.51 -30.11
N GLU A 239 -6.28 1.50 -31.40
CA GLU A 239 -6.15 2.71 -32.24
C GLU A 239 -7.50 3.39 -32.51
N THR A 240 -8.60 2.65 -32.35
CA THR A 240 -9.96 3.18 -32.48
C THR A 240 -10.71 3.07 -31.16
N THR A 241 -11.67 3.98 -30.96
CA THR A 241 -12.64 3.88 -29.86
C THR A 241 -13.30 2.49 -29.89
N SER A 242 -13.47 1.89 -28.72
CA SER A 242 -14.06 0.56 -28.53
C SER A 242 -15.04 0.56 -27.36
N SER A 243 -15.70 -0.57 -27.10
CA SER A 243 -16.45 -0.79 -25.87
C SER A 243 -16.20 -2.21 -25.35
N VAL A 244 -16.21 -2.37 -24.03
CA VAL A 244 -16.29 -3.68 -23.37
C VAL A 244 -17.73 -3.91 -22.93
N THR A 245 -18.23 -5.13 -23.07
CA THR A 245 -19.61 -5.51 -22.73
C THR A 245 -19.61 -6.49 -21.58
N LEU A 246 -20.32 -6.17 -20.50
CA LEU A 246 -20.76 -7.13 -19.49
C LEU A 246 -22.14 -7.66 -19.87
N ASP A 247 -22.29 -8.97 -19.94
CA ASP A 247 -23.55 -9.69 -20.12
C ASP A 247 -23.88 -10.42 -18.81
N LEU A 248 -24.93 -9.97 -18.12
CA LEU A 248 -25.45 -10.54 -16.88
C LEU A 248 -26.80 -11.22 -17.15
N GLY A 249 -26.76 -12.52 -17.46
CA GLY A 249 -27.96 -13.32 -17.74
C GLY A 249 -28.77 -12.85 -18.96
N GLY A 250 -28.10 -12.31 -19.98
CA GLY A 250 -28.70 -11.73 -21.20
C GLY A 250 -28.88 -10.22 -21.15
N LEU A 251 -28.66 -9.59 -19.99
CA LEU A 251 -28.72 -8.14 -19.81
C LEU A 251 -27.34 -7.54 -20.08
N LYS A 252 -27.24 -6.64 -21.06
CA LYS A 252 -25.96 -6.11 -21.53
C LYS A 252 -25.74 -4.69 -21.04
N ILE A 253 -24.57 -4.47 -20.43
CA ILE A 253 -24.06 -3.16 -20.04
C ILE A 253 -22.74 -2.95 -20.80
N GLU A 254 -22.56 -1.78 -21.41
CA GLU A 254 -21.35 -1.46 -22.16
C GLU A 254 -20.60 -0.28 -21.55
N ALA A 255 -19.28 -0.41 -21.43
CA ALA A 255 -18.39 0.69 -21.10
C ALA A 255 -17.59 1.10 -22.33
N ARG A 256 -17.68 2.38 -22.70
CA ARG A 256 -16.88 2.97 -23.78
C ARG A 256 -15.43 3.11 -23.35
N ILE A 257 -14.52 2.78 -24.26
CA ILE A 257 -13.07 2.93 -24.12
C ILE A 257 -12.57 3.85 -25.23
N ALA A 258 -11.85 4.90 -24.87
CA ALA A 258 -11.25 5.82 -25.85
C ALA A 258 -10.12 5.15 -26.64
N SER A 259 -9.77 5.69 -27.81
CA SER A 259 -8.58 5.24 -28.54
C SER A 259 -7.30 5.62 -27.79
N ALA A 260 -6.30 4.75 -27.83
CA ALA A 260 -4.96 4.97 -27.33
C ALA A 260 -3.98 5.25 -28.49
N ASN A 261 -2.94 6.06 -28.25
CA ASN A 261 -1.85 6.19 -29.20
C ASN A 261 -0.91 5.01 -29.02
N VAL A 262 -0.89 4.09 -30.00
CA VAL A 262 -0.08 2.87 -29.89
C VAL A 262 1.34 3.03 -30.42
N PHE A 263 1.67 4.20 -30.98
CA PHE A 263 2.96 4.50 -31.59
C PHE A 263 3.83 5.47 -30.78
N GLU A 264 3.24 6.16 -29.79
CA GLU A 264 3.93 7.14 -28.96
C GLU A 264 4.10 6.62 -27.54
N ILE A 265 5.35 6.30 -27.19
CA ILE A 265 5.72 5.69 -25.92
C ILE A 265 5.59 6.64 -24.72
N GLU A 266 5.37 7.93 -24.96
CA GLU A 266 5.24 8.94 -23.89
C GLU A 266 3.80 9.14 -23.42
N THR A 267 2.83 8.49 -24.08
CA THR A 267 1.40 8.61 -23.77
C THR A 267 0.87 7.40 -23.02
N ASP A 268 -0.35 7.52 -22.47
CA ASP A 268 -1.02 6.41 -21.80
C ASP A 268 -0.98 5.11 -22.62
N TYR A 269 -0.48 4.04 -22.01
CA TYR A 269 -0.40 2.72 -22.64
C TYR A 269 -1.78 2.16 -23.02
N GLY A 270 -2.80 2.44 -22.20
CA GLY A 270 -4.17 2.02 -22.44
C GLY A 270 -5.17 3.08 -21.99
N LYS A 271 -6.45 2.84 -22.24
CA LYS A 271 -7.54 3.70 -21.76
C LYS A 271 -8.53 2.86 -20.95
N PHE A 272 -9.01 3.43 -19.86
CA PHE A 272 -10.03 2.80 -19.05
C PHE A 272 -11.39 2.80 -19.75
N GLY A 273 -12.10 1.68 -19.63
CA GLY A 273 -13.55 1.57 -19.76
C GLY A 273 -14.12 1.27 -18.39
N ARG A 274 -15.07 2.07 -17.92
CA ARG A 274 -15.65 1.93 -16.59
C ARG A 274 -17.17 1.80 -16.66
N ILE A 275 -17.70 0.84 -15.91
CA ILE A 275 -19.10 0.82 -15.48
C ILE A 275 -19.07 1.33 -14.04
N GLN A 276 -19.85 2.38 -13.75
CA GLN A 276 -19.88 3.00 -12.42
C GLN A 276 -21.32 3.10 -11.92
N ASN A 277 -21.63 2.30 -10.90
CA ASN A 277 -22.91 2.26 -10.22
C ASN A 277 -24.11 2.10 -11.18
N ASP A 278 -23.93 1.35 -12.28
CA ASP A 278 -25.03 1.03 -13.18
C ASP A 278 -25.89 -0.10 -12.57
N SER A 279 -27.14 -0.24 -12.98
CA SER A 279 -28.06 -1.17 -12.32
C SER A 279 -28.92 -1.97 -13.28
N VAL A 280 -29.16 -3.24 -12.93
CA VAL A 280 -30.02 -4.16 -13.68
C VAL A 280 -30.86 -5.02 -12.74
N PHE A 281 -32.00 -5.50 -13.22
CA PHE A 281 -32.83 -6.47 -12.50
C PHE A 281 -32.55 -7.87 -13.03
N LEU A 282 -32.10 -8.78 -12.17
CA LEU A 282 -31.83 -10.15 -12.56
C LEU A 282 -33.10 -10.87 -13.02
N SER A 283 -32.96 -11.74 -14.02
CA SER A 283 -34.05 -12.63 -14.46
C SER A 283 -34.01 -14.00 -13.76
N SER A 284 -32.94 -14.33 -13.04
CA SER A 284 -32.76 -15.58 -12.27
C SER A 284 -31.68 -15.41 -11.19
N ASN A 285 -31.68 -16.28 -10.18
CA ASN A 285 -30.64 -16.36 -9.13
C ASN A 285 -29.37 -17.12 -9.55
N ASN A 286 -29.22 -17.44 -10.83
CA ASN A 286 -28.02 -18.05 -11.39
C ASN A 286 -27.72 -17.46 -12.78
N PRO A 287 -27.55 -16.12 -12.89
CA PRO A 287 -27.28 -15.49 -14.16
C PRO A 287 -25.89 -15.90 -14.66
N ALA A 288 -25.75 -16.07 -15.98
CA ALA A 288 -24.41 -16.13 -16.57
C ALA A 288 -23.74 -14.76 -16.44
N VAL A 289 -22.45 -14.72 -16.08
CA VAL A 289 -21.66 -13.48 -15.99
C VAL A 289 -20.58 -13.55 -17.05
N LYS A 290 -20.68 -12.76 -18.12
CA LYS A 290 -19.71 -12.80 -19.23
C LYS A 290 -19.21 -11.42 -19.58
N ILE A 291 -17.90 -11.28 -19.74
CA ILE A 291 -17.29 -10.06 -20.26
C ILE A 291 -16.83 -10.34 -21.69
N SER A 292 -17.14 -9.42 -22.61
CA SER A 292 -16.74 -9.49 -24.01
C SER A 292 -16.05 -8.21 -24.47
N TYR A 293 -14.95 -8.35 -25.19
CA TYR A 293 -14.21 -7.24 -25.81
C TYR A 293 -14.05 -7.51 -27.31
N PRO A 294 -14.51 -6.62 -28.22
CA PRO A 294 -14.51 -6.87 -29.66
C PRO A 294 -13.10 -6.94 -30.24
N SER A 295 -12.94 -7.58 -31.39
CA SER A 295 -11.69 -7.53 -32.17
C SER A 295 -11.76 -6.42 -33.21
N LEU A 296 -10.88 -5.43 -33.11
CA LEU A 296 -10.87 -4.22 -33.96
C LEU A 296 -9.59 -4.06 -34.80
N GLY A 297 -8.66 -5.01 -34.76
CA GLY A 297 -7.40 -4.96 -35.51
C GLY A 297 -6.22 -5.57 -34.76
N ASN A 298 -5.00 -5.33 -35.27
CA ASN A 298 -3.77 -5.98 -34.80
C ASN A 298 -3.30 -5.49 -33.42
N ASN A 299 -3.62 -4.25 -33.04
CA ASN A 299 -3.23 -3.63 -31.77
C ASN A 299 -4.41 -3.48 -30.78
N ASN A 300 -5.37 -4.40 -30.84
CA ASN A 300 -6.55 -4.37 -30.01
C ASN A 300 -6.46 -5.40 -28.88
N LEU A 301 -6.07 -4.91 -27.69
CA LEU A 301 -5.85 -5.68 -26.47
C LEU A 301 -6.77 -5.15 -25.36
N GLY A 302 -7.14 -6.02 -24.43
CA GLY A 302 -7.92 -5.63 -23.26
C GLY A 302 -7.56 -6.46 -22.04
N TRP A 303 -7.76 -5.90 -20.85
CA TRP A 303 -7.52 -6.57 -19.57
C TRP A 303 -8.59 -6.17 -18.56
N LEU A 304 -9.08 -7.14 -17.81
CA LEU A 304 -9.91 -6.87 -16.65
C LEU A 304 -9.02 -6.41 -15.50
N ASP A 305 -9.43 -5.33 -14.85
CA ASP A 305 -8.90 -4.95 -13.55
C ASP A 305 -9.82 -5.60 -12.50
N TYR A 306 -11.04 -5.09 -12.33
CA TYR A 306 -12.02 -5.70 -11.44
C TYR A 306 -13.45 -5.69 -11.97
N LEU A 307 -14.28 -6.58 -11.40
CA LEU A 307 -15.73 -6.63 -11.52
C LEU A 307 -16.37 -6.80 -10.14
N GLU A 308 -17.29 -5.91 -9.79
CA GLU A 308 -17.91 -5.83 -8.48
C GLU A 308 -19.44 -5.71 -8.61
N PHE A 309 -20.16 -6.38 -7.71
CA PHE A 309 -21.61 -6.34 -7.61
C PHE A 309 -22.08 -5.97 -6.21
N ASN A 310 -23.06 -5.09 -6.12
CA ASN A 310 -23.80 -4.78 -4.89
C ASN A 310 -25.29 -5.10 -5.09
N PHE A 311 -25.91 -5.85 -4.18
CA PHE A 311 -27.30 -6.28 -4.34
C PHE A 311 -27.99 -6.64 -3.03
N ARG A 312 -29.32 -6.77 -3.05
CA ARG A 312 -30.09 -7.26 -1.90
C ARG A 312 -30.16 -8.78 -1.90
N ALA A 313 -29.86 -9.39 -0.76
CA ALA A 313 -29.90 -10.82 -0.57
C ALA A 313 -30.64 -11.21 0.72
N THR A 314 -31.20 -12.42 0.76
CA THR A 314 -31.80 -13.00 1.97
C THR A 314 -30.73 -13.41 2.98
N LEU A 315 -30.97 -13.15 4.27
CA LEU A 315 -30.12 -13.56 5.39
C LEU A 315 -30.25 -15.06 5.65
N GLN A 316 -29.26 -15.78 5.15
CA GLN A 316 -29.17 -17.22 5.31
C GLN A 316 -27.75 -17.62 5.69
N PHE A 317 -27.60 -18.15 6.89
CA PHE A 317 -26.38 -18.82 7.30
C PHE A 317 -26.31 -20.20 6.63
N LYS A 318 -25.16 -20.51 6.02
CA LYS A 318 -24.89 -21.80 5.37
C LYS A 318 -23.82 -22.54 6.19
N SER A 319 -22.56 -22.34 5.83
CA SER A 319 -21.42 -23.00 6.47
C SER A 319 -20.29 -22.09 6.85
N ASP A 320 -19.97 -21.14 5.98
CA ASP A 320 -18.92 -20.17 6.24
C ASP A 320 -19.46 -18.99 7.07
N PRO A 321 -18.60 -18.29 7.82
CA PRO A 321 -18.98 -17.07 8.50
C PRO A 321 -19.66 -16.09 7.53
N LEU A 322 -20.85 -15.62 7.89
CA LEU A 322 -21.63 -14.66 7.13
C LEU A 322 -21.42 -13.27 7.71
N ILE A 323 -20.70 -12.41 6.99
CA ILE A 323 -20.59 -10.98 7.30
C ILE A 323 -21.71 -10.24 6.59
N PHE A 324 -22.45 -9.39 7.30
CA PHE A 324 -23.59 -8.69 6.73
C PHE A 324 -23.89 -7.34 7.39
N SER A 325 -24.45 -6.45 6.58
CA SER A 325 -24.96 -5.14 6.98
C SER A 325 -26.25 -4.87 6.21
N ASP A 326 -27.25 -4.27 6.85
CA ASP A 326 -28.46 -3.83 6.15
C ASP A 326 -28.43 -2.31 5.97
N LEU A 327 -28.13 -1.83 4.75
CA LEU A 327 -28.12 -0.40 4.42
C LEU A 327 -29.52 0.25 4.47
N LYS A 328 -30.60 -0.55 4.49
CA LYS A 328 -31.97 -0.06 4.64
C LYS A 328 -32.39 0.05 6.11
N ALA A 329 -31.58 -0.44 7.06
CA ALA A 329 -31.90 -0.38 8.48
C ALA A 329 -31.89 1.07 8.99
N PRO A 330 -33.01 1.58 9.54
CA PRO A 330 -33.13 2.99 9.90
C PRO A 330 -32.39 3.32 11.20
N THR A 331 -31.51 4.31 11.14
CA THR A 331 -30.84 4.87 12.32
C THR A 331 -31.86 5.33 13.39
N GLY A 332 -31.59 5.00 14.64
CA GLY A 332 -32.44 5.27 15.81
C GLY A 332 -33.50 4.20 16.10
N SER A 333 -33.66 3.19 15.23
CA SER A 333 -34.61 2.10 15.44
C SER A 333 -33.99 0.89 16.12
N ILE A 334 -34.81 0.13 16.86
CA ILE A 334 -34.45 -1.23 17.26
C ILE A 334 -34.78 -2.14 16.09
N CYS A 335 -33.75 -2.73 15.49
CA CYS A 335 -33.84 -3.61 14.34
C CYS A 335 -33.75 -5.06 14.81
N GLN A 336 -34.71 -5.89 14.40
CA GLN A 336 -34.65 -7.34 14.53
C GLN A 336 -34.17 -7.94 13.22
N TYR A 337 -33.05 -8.65 13.28
CA TYR A 337 -32.52 -9.42 12.16
C TYR A 337 -32.94 -10.88 12.33
N ASN A 338 -33.45 -11.49 11.27
CA ASN A 338 -33.80 -12.91 11.22
C ASN A 338 -32.87 -13.62 10.23
N VAL A 339 -32.06 -14.54 10.74
CA VAL A 339 -31.08 -15.32 9.99
C VAL A 339 -31.58 -16.76 9.90
N SER A 340 -31.88 -17.21 8.69
CA SER A 340 -32.27 -18.60 8.44
C SER A 340 -31.06 -19.53 8.38
N GLY A 341 -31.25 -20.84 8.62
CA GLY A 341 -30.17 -21.84 8.55
C GLY A 341 -29.28 -21.89 9.80
N GLY A 342 -29.71 -21.29 10.90
CA GLY A 342 -28.96 -21.30 12.17
C GLY A 342 -28.88 -22.68 12.81
N ASN A 343 -27.97 -22.82 13.77
CA ASN A 343 -27.80 -24.01 14.59
C ASN A 343 -27.60 -23.61 16.08
N ALA A 344 -27.57 -24.58 16.99
CA ALA A 344 -27.44 -24.32 18.43
C ALA A 344 -26.09 -23.67 18.83
N ASP A 345 -25.06 -23.83 17.99
CA ASP A 345 -23.71 -23.30 18.22
C ASP A 345 -23.50 -21.95 17.54
N LEU A 346 -24.48 -21.44 16.78
CA LEU A 346 -24.38 -20.18 16.08
C LEU A 346 -24.11 -19.06 17.07
N ARG A 347 -23.21 -18.17 16.70
CA ARG A 347 -22.92 -16.92 17.40
C ARG A 347 -23.06 -15.78 16.41
N VAL A 348 -23.46 -14.62 16.92
CA VAL A 348 -23.48 -13.38 16.17
C VAL A 348 -22.68 -12.34 16.94
N TRP A 349 -21.66 -11.78 16.30
CA TRP A 349 -20.92 -10.64 16.83
C TRP A 349 -21.30 -9.37 16.06
N ASP A 350 -21.44 -8.26 16.79
CA ASP A 350 -21.37 -6.92 16.24
C ASP A 350 -19.88 -6.58 16.02
N ILE A 351 -19.52 -6.36 14.76
CA ILE A 351 -18.16 -6.01 14.30
C ILE A 351 -18.14 -4.63 13.66
N THR A 352 -19.10 -3.77 14.02
CA THR A 352 -19.14 -2.38 13.55
C THR A 352 -17.87 -1.63 13.97
N ASP A 353 -17.39 -1.88 15.19
CA ASP A 353 -16.03 -1.58 15.62
C ASP A 353 -15.21 -2.88 15.56
N ARG A 354 -14.33 -2.99 14.55
CA ARG A 354 -13.56 -4.20 14.28
C ARG A 354 -12.53 -4.50 15.37
N ILE A 355 -12.12 -3.51 16.16
CA ILE A 355 -11.20 -3.65 17.30
C ILE A 355 -11.97 -4.09 18.55
N ASN A 356 -13.23 -3.68 18.68
CA ASN A 356 -14.10 -3.97 19.82
C ASN A 356 -15.35 -4.81 19.46
N PRO A 357 -15.22 -6.03 18.90
CA PRO A 357 -16.38 -6.87 18.66
C PRO A 357 -17.19 -7.15 19.94
N GLY A 358 -18.51 -7.25 19.79
CA GLY A 358 -19.44 -7.55 20.88
C GLY A 358 -20.34 -8.74 20.57
N GLN A 359 -20.49 -9.65 21.53
CA GLN A 359 -21.34 -10.83 21.40
C GLN A 359 -22.81 -10.44 21.55
N LEU A 360 -23.63 -10.65 20.52
CA LEU A 360 -25.07 -10.40 20.58
C LEU A 360 -25.80 -11.56 21.26
N THR A 361 -26.86 -11.21 22.00
CA THR A 361 -27.82 -12.19 22.53
C THR A 361 -28.78 -12.61 21.42
N ILE A 362 -28.82 -13.91 21.12
CA ILE A 362 -29.63 -14.48 20.05
C ILE A 362 -30.77 -15.35 20.61
N THR A 363 -31.84 -15.49 19.83
CA THR A 363 -32.92 -16.45 20.05
C THR A 363 -32.96 -17.42 18.87
N GLU A 364 -32.74 -18.71 19.12
CA GLU A 364 -32.84 -19.77 18.12
C GLU A 364 -34.17 -20.51 18.27
N ASN A 365 -34.85 -20.74 17.15
CA ASN A 365 -36.08 -21.52 17.10
C ASN A 365 -36.19 -22.29 15.79
N GLY A 366 -35.77 -23.57 15.79
CA GLY A 366 -36.03 -24.49 14.68
C GLY A 366 -35.31 -24.14 13.39
N GLY A 367 -34.09 -23.61 13.47
CA GLY A 367 -33.26 -23.20 12.34
C GLY A 367 -33.37 -21.73 11.95
N GLU A 368 -34.19 -20.95 12.67
CA GLU A 368 -34.25 -19.49 12.55
C GLU A 368 -33.60 -18.85 13.79
N THR A 369 -32.63 -17.97 13.56
CA THR A 369 -31.95 -17.21 14.62
C THR A 369 -32.33 -15.75 14.51
N SER A 370 -32.81 -15.15 15.60
CA SER A 370 -33.11 -13.72 15.66
C SER A 370 -32.35 -12.99 16.75
N PHE A 371 -32.03 -11.73 16.51
CA PHE A 371 -31.42 -10.83 17.49
C PHE A 371 -31.86 -9.38 17.26
N ASN A 372 -31.84 -8.61 18.34
CA ASN A 372 -32.21 -7.20 18.33
C ASN A 372 -30.98 -6.32 18.56
N VAL A 373 -30.89 -5.22 17.82
CA VAL A 373 -29.84 -4.21 17.96
C VAL A 373 -30.42 -2.81 17.82
N LEU A 374 -29.93 -1.86 18.61
CA LEU A 374 -30.22 -0.44 18.41
C LEU A 374 -29.31 0.09 17.30
N GLN A 375 -29.87 0.43 16.15
CA GLN A 375 -29.11 0.94 15.01
C GLN A 375 -28.70 2.39 15.27
N GLN A 376 -27.49 2.64 15.79
CA GLN A 376 -26.98 4.01 16.02
C GLN A 376 -26.24 4.59 14.82
N GLN A 377 -25.61 3.71 14.05
CA GLN A 377 -24.91 3.99 12.81
C GLN A 377 -25.08 2.79 11.88
N GLN A 378 -24.45 2.79 10.71
CA GLN A 378 -24.41 1.60 9.87
C GLN A 378 -23.65 0.49 10.61
N SER A 379 -24.37 -0.53 11.03
CA SER A 379 -23.79 -1.68 11.74
C SER A 379 -23.40 -2.80 10.78
N THR A 380 -22.36 -3.54 11.18
CA THR A 380 -21.88 -4.75 10.51
C THR A 380 -21.84 -5.88 11.51
N PHE A 381 -22.36 -7.03 11.13
CA PHE A 381 -22.45 -8.22 11.96
C PHE A 381 -21.73 -9.39 11.29
N ILE A 382 -21.30 -10.34 12.10
CA ILE A 382 -20.80 -11.64 11.63
C ILE A 382 -21.54 -12.76 12.34
N ALA A 383 -22.21 -13.62 11.59
CA ALA A 383 -22.81 -14.86 12.07
C ALA A 383 -21.88 -16.03 11.75
N PHE A 384 -21.51 -16.82 12.75
CA PHE A 384 -20.53 -17.89 12.59
C PHE A 384 -20.73 -19.05 13.57
N ASP A 385 -20.17 -20.19 13.21
CA ASP A 385 -20.11 -21.39 14.04
C ASP A 385 -18.67 -21.54 14.55
N PRO A 386 -18.41 -21.61 15.88
CA PRO A 386 -17.07 -21.74 16.45
C PRO A 386 -16.27 -22.97 15.97
N ASN A 387 -16.93 -23.94 15.35
CA ASN A 387 -16.30 -25.13 14.76
C ASN A 387 -15.99 -24.97 13.26
N ARG A 388 -16.44 -23.88 12.63
CA ARG A 388 -16.23 -23.56 11.21
C ARG A 388 -15.69 -22.13 11.09
N THR A 389 -14.42 -22.00 11.44
CA THR A 389 -13.67 -20.73 11.45
C THR A 389 -12.59 -20.73 10.38
N ASN A 390 -12.07 -19.55 10.07
CA ASN A 390 -10.85 -19.41 9.29
C ASN A 390 -9.64 -19.94 10.07
N THR A 391 -8.60 -20.33 9.33
CA THR A 391 -7.32 -20.77 9.88
C THR A 391 -6.30 -19.66 9.72
N ALA A 392 -5.65 -19.29 10.82
CA ALA A 392 -4.54 -18.35 10.79
C ALA A 392 -3.25 -19.09 10.41
N GLU A 393 -2.30 -18.35 9.84
CA GLU A 393 -0.94 -18.85 9.64
C GLU A 393 -0.04 -18.40 10.80
N ALA A 394 0.76 -19.32 11.31
CA ALA A 394 1.67 -19.08 12.44
C ALA A 394 3.04 -18.73 11.87
N VAL A 395 3.53 -17.51 12.13
CA VAL A 395 4.84 -17.04 11.66
C VAL A 395 5.92 -17.41 12.67
N GLY A 396 5.78 -16.94 13.91
CA GLY A 396 6.70 -17.26 14.99
C GLY A 396 6.94 -16.11 15.96
N LYS A 397 7.99 -16.24 16.77
CA LYS A 397 8.35 -15.27 17.81
C LYS A 397 8.94 -14.00 17.19
N VAL A 398 8.54 -12.85 17.73
CA VAL A 398 9.08 -11.52 17.40
C VAL A 398 9.85 -10.98 18.60
N GLU A 399 11.03 -10.41 18.38
CA GLU A 399 11.81 -9.79 19.45
C GLU A 399 11.19 -8.46 19.90
N ASN A 400 11.39 -8.11 21.17
CA ASN A 400 10.82 -6.86 21.69
C ASN A 400 11.47 -5.64 21.01
N GLN A 401 10.64 -4.65 20.70
CA GLN A 401 11.01 -3.46 19.94
C GLN A 401 10.26 -2.22 20.46
N ASN A 402 10.85 -1.04 20.32
CA ASN A 402 10.27 0.20 20.81
C ASN A 402 10.74 1.43 20.01
N LEU A 403 10.39 1.49 18.72
CA LEU A 403 10.61 2.66 17.88
C LEU A 403 9.86 3.88 18.41
N HIS A 404 8.66 3.67 18.97
CA HIS A 404 7.92 4.71 19.71
C HIS A 404 8.70 5.32 20.89
N GLY A 405 9.75 4.67 21.40
CA GLY A 405 10.62 5.21 22.44
C GLY A 405 11.76 6.11 21.95
N ILE A 406 12.01 6.16 20.64
CA ILE A 406 13.10 6.94 20.06
C ILE A 406 12.81 8.44 20.22
N ASN A 407 13.81 9.14 20.75
CA ASN A 407 13.79 10.58 20.97
C ASN A 407 15.21 11.14 20.80
N GLY A 408 15.32 12.40 20.39
CA GLY A 408 16.62 13.06 20.35
C GLY A 408 17.56 12.49 19.28
N VAL A 409 17.08 12.33 18.05
CA VAL A 409 17.82 11.75 16.92
C VAL A 409 17.99 12.78 15.81
N ASP A 410 19.16 12.82 15.17
CA ASP A 410 19.44 13.71 14.04
C ASP A 410 19.36 12.95 12.69
N TYR A 411 19.70 11.66 12.73
CA TYR A 411 19.91 10.81 11.56
C TYR A 411 19.33 9.41 11.82
N VAL A 412 18.62 8.84 10.85
CA VAL A 412 18.08 7.49 10.92
C VAL A 412 18.60 6.69 9.73
N VAL A 413 19.06 5.47 9.98
CA VAL A 413 19.28 4.47 8.92
C VAL A 413 18.21 3.40 9.05
N ILE A 414 17.32 3.33 8.07
CA ILE A 414 16.42 2.20 7.87
C ILE A 414 17.10 1.23 6.91
N TYR A 415 17.24 -0.04 7.31
CA TYR A 415 17.87 -1.06 6.48
C TYR A 415 17.03 -2.34 6.43
N HIS A 416 17.13 -3.07 5.33
CA HIS A 416 16.71 -4.47 5.29
C HIS A 416 17.71 -5.34 6.07
N PRO A 417 17.28 -6.35 6.86
CA PRO A 417 18.16 -7.17 7.71
C PRO A 417 19.42 -7.72 7.01
N ASP A 418 19.33 -8.05 5.72
CA ASP A 418 20.45 -8.52 4.90
C ASP A 418 21.62 -7.52 4.79
N PHE A 419 21.36 -6.23 4.99
CA PHE A 419 22.35 -5.15 4.89
C PHE A 419 22.81 -4.62 6.24
N LYS A 420 22.44 -5.28 7.35
CA LYS A 420 22.75 -4.82 8.71
C LYS A 420 24.23 -4.50 8.91
N GLU A 421 25.14 -5.35 8.44
CA GLU A 421 26.58 -5.13 8.64
C GLU A 421 27.06 -3.81 7.97
N ALA A 422 26.57 -3.51 6.76
CA ALA A 422 26.90 -2.26 6.07
C ALA A 422 26.22 -1.05 6.73
N ALA A 423 24.99 -1.20 7.21
CA ALA A 423 24.28 -0.18 7.97
C ALA A 423 25.04 0.18 9.25
N ASP A 424 25.49 -0.82 10.03
CA ASP A 424 26.26 -0.61 11.26
C ASP A 424 27.57 0.17 10.99
N LYS A 425 28.25 -0.10 9.86
CA LYS A 425 29.43 0.67 9.44
C LYS A 425 29.11 2.14 9.15
N LEU A 426 28.04 2.41 8.40
CA LEU A 426 27.60 3.76 8.10
C LEU A 426 27.18 4.52 9.37
N ILE A 427 26.42 3.85 10.25
CA ILE A 427 25.97 4.39 11.54
C ILE A 427 27.19 4.78 12.38
N GLY A 428 28.15 3.88 12.58
CA GLY A 428 29.36 4.14 13.35
C GLY A 428 30.19 5.29 12.76
N HIS A 429 30.27 5.39 11.43
CA HIS A 429 30.93 6.50 10.75
C HIS A 429 30.22 7.84 11.00
N ARG A 430 28.90 7.91 10.83
CA ARG A 430 28.11 9.14 11.06
C ARG A 430 28.17 9.59 12.53
N GLN A 431 28.20 8.65 13.47
CA GLN A 431 28.40 8.96 14.90
C GLN A 431 29.81 9.50 15.19
N SER A 432 30.86 8.89 14.65
CA SER A 432 32.25 9.24 14.98
C SER A 432 32.82 10.40 14.17
N PHE A 433 32.51 10.49 12.88
CA PHE A 433 33.01 11.54 11.98
C PHE A 433 32.10 12.77 11.99
N SER A 434 30.79 12.58 11.83
CA SER A 434 29.82 13.68 11.73
C SER A 434 29.28 14.13 13.10
N GLN A 435 29.52 13.36 14.18
CA GLN A 435 29.03 13.65 15.53
C GLN A 435 27.49 13.73 15.62
N LEU A 436 26.79 12.94 14.80
CA LEU A 436 25.32 12.88 14.78
C LEU A 436 24.79 11.83 15.76
N ARG A 437 23.60 12.07 16.31
CA ARG A 437 22.82 11.05 17.03
C ARG A 437 22.09 10.20 15.99
N VAL A 438 22.53 8.95 15.83
CA VAL A 438 22.05 8.05 14.78
C VAL A 438 21.20 6.93 15.36
N ALA A 439 20.00 6.70 14.81
CA ALA A 439 19.18 5.53 15.13
C ALA A 439 19.42 4.39 14.14
N ASP A 440 19.57 3.18 14.69
CA ASP A 440 19.64 1.88 14.02
C ASP A 440 18.21 1.30 13.96
N VAL A 441 17.65 1.15 12.75
CA VAL A 441 16.26 0.71 12.55
C VAL A 441 16.20 -0.30 11.41
N SER A 442 15.72 -1.51 11.67
CA SER A 442 15.37 -2.45 10.58
C SER A 442 13.98 -2.14 10.02
N ILE A 443 13.77 -2.39 8.74
CA ILE A 443 12.47 -2.16 8.09
C ILE A 443 11.35 -2.98 8.73
N ASP A 444 11.61 -4.22 9.16
CA ASP A 444 10.65 -5.07 9.85
C ASP A 444 10.11 -4.42 11.14
N GLN A 445 10.97 -3.71 11.89
CA GLN A 445 10.55 -3.02 13.10
C GLN A 445 9.58 -1.88 12.79
N VAL A 446 9.81 -1.17 11.68
CA VAL A 446 8.91 -0.11 11.22
C VAL A 446 7.55 -0.70 10.87
N PHE A 447 7.50 -1.78 10.10
CA PHE A 447 6.23 -2.41 9.74
C PHE A 447 5.49 -2.94 10.97
N ASN A 448 6.20 -3.62 11.88
CA ASN A 448 5.57 -4.18 13.07
C ASN A 448 4.89 -3.13 13.96
N GLU A 449 5.49 -1.96 14.15
CA GLU A 449 4.92 -0.90 15.01
C GLU A 449 3.95 0.03 14.28
N PHE A 450 4.16 0.31 12.99
CA PHE A 450 3.40 1.34 12.26
C PHE A 450 2.35 0.81 11.28
N SER A 451 2.45 -0.43 10.80
CA SER A 451 1.48 -1.06 9.86
C SER A 451 0.99 -2.43 10.31
N SER A 452 1.20 -2.80 11.57
CA SER A 452 0.88 -4.12 12.11
C SER A 452 1.65 -5.29 11.47
N GLY A 453 2.75 -5.02 10.78
CA GLY A 453 3.60 -6.01 10.10
C GLY A 453 3.41 -6.07 8.59
N LYS A 454 2.43 -5.35 8.03
CA LYS A 454 2.24 -5.27 6.57
C LYS A 454 3.33 -4.44 5.91
N THR A 455 3.73 -4.83 4.71
CA THR A 455 4.48 -3.91 3.84
C THR A 455 3.56 -2.72 3.49
N ASP A 456 3.93 -1.52 3.91
CA ASP A 456 3.23 -0.28 3.53
C ASP A 456 4.21 0.89 3.54
N PRO A 457 4.44 1.59 2.42
CA PRO A 457 5.31 2.76 2.37
C PRO A 457 4.96 3.82 3.43
N SER A 458 3.69 4.00 3.75
CA SER A 458 3.24 5.00 4.73
C SER A 458 3.72 4.70 6.14
N ALA A 459 4.09 3.46 6.46
CA ALA A 459 4.69 3.11 7.75
C ALA A 459 6.04 3.81 7.95
N ILE A 460 6.87 3.87 6.89
CA ILE A 460 8.17 4.57 6.89
C ILE A 460 7.96 6.06 7.12
N ARG A 461 7.01 6.66 6.38
CA ARG A 461 6.68 8.08 6.55
C ARG A 461 6.13 8.37 7.94
N ASP A 462 5.22 7.55 8.45
CA ASP A 462 4.58 7.76 9.75
C ASP A 462 5.60 7.67 10.89
N PHE A 463 6.57 6.76 10.78
CA PHE A 463 7.74 6.71 11.65
C PHE A 463 8.59 7.98 11.56
N ALA A 464 8.96 8.42 10.35
CA ALA A 464 9.73 9.65 10.14
C ALA A 464 8.99 10.89 10.69
N ARG A 465 7.68 10.96 10.48
CA ARG A 465 6.80 12.03 10.98
C ARG A 465 6.74 12.05 12.49
N MET A 466 6.63 10.88 13.13
CA MET A 466 6.68 10.78 14.59
C MET A 466 7.98 11.40 15.13
N LEU A 467 9.13 11.06 14.53
CA LEU A 467 10.42 11.62 14.94
C LEU A 467 10.50 13.13 14.71
N HIS A 468 10.07 13.60 13.52
CA HIS A 468 10.07 15.01 13.16
C HIS A 468 9.22 15.86 14.13
N LYS A 469 8.04 15.36 14.51
CA LYS A 469 7.16 16.04 15.48
C LYS A 469 7.72 16.11 16.89
N ARG A 470 8.64 15.21 17.26
CA ARG A 470 9.26 15.16 18.60
C ARG A 470 10.53 15.97 18.70
N ASP A 471 11.34 15.96 17.65
CA ASP A 471 12.62 16.67 17.62
C ASP A 471 12.81 17.37 16.27
N ALA A 472 12.77 18.71 16.30
CA ALA A 472 13.05 19.56 15.15
C ALA A 472 14.50 19.43 14.63
N ASN A 473 15.38 18.70 15.33
CA ASN A 473 16.73 18.39 14.87
C ASN A 473 16.82 17.11 14.04
N PHE A 474 15.76 16.32 13.92
CA PHE A 474 15.72 15.20 12.98
C PHE A 474 15.78 15.74 11.55
N ARG A 475 16.82 15.35 10.80
CA ARG A 475 17.16 15.97 9.51
C ARG A 475 17.42 14.98 8.38
N TYR A 476 17.82 13.75 8.70
CA TYR A 476 18.32 12.80 7.70
C TYR A 476 17.68 11.43 7.87
N LEU A 477 17.06 10.94 6.81
CA LEU A 477 16.57 9.57 6.70
C LEU A 477 17.32 8.88 5.56
N VAL A 478 18.04 7.80 5.89
CA VAL A 478 18.70 6.95 4.89
C VAL A 478 18.04 5.60 4.81
N LEU A 479 17.72 5.19 3.58
CA LEU A 479 17.15 3.89 3.25
C LEU A 479 18.26 3.02 2.64
N MET A 480 18.58 1.88 3.24
CA MET A 480 19.58 0.95 2.72
C MET A 480 18.91 -0.34 2.24
N GLY A 481 18.74 -0.42 0.92
CA GLY A 481 18.02 -1.48 0.23
C GLY A 481 17.37 -0.94 -1.04
N ASP A 482 17.37 -1.75 -2.10
CA ASP A 482 16.64 -1.43 -3.33
C ASP A 482 15.11 -1.48 -3.11
N GLY A 483 14.36 -0.91 -4.06
CA GLY A 483 12.90 -0.94 -4.05
C GLY A 483 12.34 -1.42 -5.39
N SER A 484 11.10 -1.91 -5.36
CA SER A 484 10.40 -2.41 -6.54
C SER A 484 8.98 -1.82 -6.62
N PHE A 485 8.45 -1.73 -7.83
CA PHE A 485 7.01 -1.51 -8.06
C PHE A 485 6.18 -2.78 -7.73
N ASP A 486 6.84 -3.94 -7.70
CA ASP A 486 6.26 -5.25 -7.42
C ASP A 486 6.43 -5.61 -5.94
N TYR A 487 5.64 -4.95 -5.09
CA TYR A 487 5.68 -5.12 -3.64
C TYR A 487 5.34 -6.54 -3.16
N ARG A 488 4.43 -7.21 -3.88
CA ARG A 488 3.91 -8.54 -3.55
C ARG A 488 4.67 -9.68 -4.25
N HIS A 489 5.73 -9.35 -4.98
CA HIS A 489 6.52 -10.29 -5.78
C HIS A 489 5.65 -11.12 -6.74
N ILE A 490 4.72 -10.48 -7.45
CA ILE A 490 3.83 -11.12 -8.43
C ILE A 490 4.66 -11.79 -9.55
N TYR A 491 5.74 -11.16 -10.01
CA TYR A 491 6.67 -11.74 -10.99
C TYR A 491 7.68 -12.68 -10.32
N GLN A 492 7.23 -13.88 -9.98
CA GLN A 492 8.02 -14.94 -9.31
C GLN A 492 9.25 -15.44 -10.10
N ASP A 493 9.34 -15.13 -11.40
CA ASP A 493 10.50 -15.43 -12.24
C ASP A 493 11.62 -14.37 -12.14
N LEU A 494 11.34 -13.23 -11.50
CA LEU A 494 12.30 -12.19 -11.18
C LEU A 494 12.77 -12.31 -9.71
N PRO A 495 13.99 -11.87 -9.38
CA PRO A 495 14.42 -11.79 -7.98
C PRO A 495 13.52 -10.81 -7.22
N ASP A 496 13.19 -11.16 -5.97
CA ASP A 496 12.56 -10.22 -5.06
C ASP A 496 13.60 -9.18 -4.60
N GLU A 497 13.51 -8.00 -5.18
CA GLU A 497 14.39 -6.86 -4.90
C GLU A 497 13.66 -5.75 -4.12
N SER A 498 12.47 -6.03 -3.56
CA SER A 498 11.67 -5.07 -2.80
C SER A 498 12.12 -4.96 -1.33
N PHE A 499 13.42 -4.76 -1.09
CA PHE A 499 14.03 -4.75 0.25
C PHE A 499 13.51 -3.64 1.15
N ILE A 500 13.35 -2.42 0.60
CA ILE A 500 12.67 -1.31 1.25
C ILE A 500 11.70 -0.73 0.22
N PRO A 501 10.38 -0.71 0.48
CA PRO A 501 9.43 -0.27 -0.53
C PRO A 501 9.70 1.19 -0.94
N VAL A 502 9.31 1.52 -2.16
CA VAL A 502 9.21 2.89 -2.67
C VAL A 502 7.75 3.32 -2.62
N TYR A 503 7.44 4.62 -2.64
CA TYR A 503 6.09 5.08 -2.97
C TYR A 503 5.93 5.15 -4.50
N GLU A 504 5.00 4.39 -5.07
CA GLU A 504 4.61 4.52 -6.48
C GLU A 504 3.44 5.51 -6.62
N THR A 505 3.41 6.33 -7.67
CA THR A 505 2.23 7.16 -7.96
C THR A 505 1.02 6.31 -8.38
N GLU A 506 -0.20 6.84 -8.23
CA GLU A 506 -1.43 6.18 -8.74
C GLU A 506 -1.51 6.17 -10.28
N ARG A 507 -0.67 6.94 -10.98
CA ARG A 507 -0.69 7.14 -12.44
C ARG A 507 -0.13 5.96 -13.23
N SER A 508 -0.80 4.82 -13.16
CA SER A 508 -0.23 3.52 -13.56
C SER A 508 -0.30 3.16 -15.06
N LEU A 509 -0.86 4.04 -15.91
CA LEU A 509 -0.90 3.82 -17.36
C LEU A 509 0.00 4.79 -18.14
N HIS A 510 0.53 5.83 -17.48
CA HIS A 510 1.28 6.89 -18.14
C HIS A 510 2.79 6.73 -17.86
N PRO A 511 3.62 6.41 -18.85
CA PRO A 511 5.02 6.05 -18.64
C PRO A 511 5.90 7.17 -18.07
N ILE A 512 5.49 8.44 -18.21
CA ILE A 512 6.18 9.59 -17.62
C ILE A 512 5.60 10.00 -16.26
N GLU A 513 4.29 9.82 -16.04
CA GLU A 513 3.65 10.23 -14.78
C GLU A 513 3.63 9.10 -13.76
N SER A 514 3.95 7.88 -14.18
CA SER A 514 4.18 6.71 -13.33
C SER A 514 5.65 6.67 -12.92
N PHE A 515 5.93 6.91 -11.64
CA PHE A 515 7.28 6.81 -11.11
C PHE A 515 7.28 6.48 -9.60
N PRO A 516 8.38 5.88 -9.11
CA PRO A 516 8.64 5.79 -7.68
C PRO A 516 9.15 7.12 -7.11
N SER A 517 8.93 7.37 -5.82
CA SER A 517 9.44 8.55 -5.12
C SER A 517 9.73 8.28 -3.65
N ASP A 518 10.95 8.56 -3.20
CA ASP A 518 11.29 8.58 -1.77
C ASP A 518 10.98 9.93 -1.10
N ASP A 519 10.67 10.98 -1.90
CA ASP A 519 10.26 12.30 -1.38
C ASP A 519 9.00 12.20 -0.52
N TYR A 520 8.14 11.22 -0.79
CA TYR A 520 6.97 10.89 0.02
C TYR A 520 7.31 10.70 1.51
N TYR A 521 8.49 10.16 1.82
CA TYR A 521 8.93 9.96 3.21
C TYR A 521 9.40 11.24 3.90
N ALA A 522 9.48 12.37 3.18
CA ALA A 522 9.80 13.68 3.71
C ALA A 522 8.58 14.62 3.78
N LEU A 523 7.39 14.16 3.40
CA LEU A 523 6.14 14.95 3.46
C LEU A 523 5.47 14.76 4.83
N LEU A 524 5.87 15.54 5.84
CA LEU A 524 5.57 15.25 7.25
C LEU A 524 4.55 16.22 7.87
N ASP A 525 4.24 17.32 7.18
CA ASP A 525 3.29 18.32 7.63
C ASP A 525 1.84 17.80 7.61
N ASP A 526 0.97 18.38 8.45
CA ASP A 526 -0.38 17.87 8.68
C ASP A 526 -1.27 17.84 7.42
N GLN A 527 -1.05 18.75 6.46
CA GLN A 527 -1.84 18.85 5.23
C GLN A 527 -1.18 18.16 4.02
N GLU A 528 -0.15 17.34 4.26
CA GLU A 528 0.59 16.63 3.23
C GLU A 528 0.31 15.12 3.24
N GLY A 529 1.05 14.37 2.41
CA GLY A 529 0.98 12.91 2.34
C GLY A 529 -0.16 12.38 1.46
N GLY A 530 -1.23 13.14 1.22
CA GLY A 530 -2.34 12.71 0.35
C GLY A 530 -2.04 12.78 -1.16
N SER A 531 -0.84 13.21 -1.53
CA SER A 531 -0.29 13.19 -2.88
C SER A 531 1.22 13.32 -2.80
N TRP A 532 1.92 13.18 -3.92
CA TRP A 532 3.37 13.44 -4.03
C TRP A 532 3.76 14.93 -3.90
N ARG A 533 2.80 15.84 -3.67
CA ARG A 533 3.06 17.29 -3.57
C ARG A 533 3.27 17.70 -2.12
N GLY A 534 4.36 18.39 -1.86
CA GLY A 534 4.67 19.02 -0.57
C GLY A 534 6.08 19.58 -0.55
N ALA A 535 6.47 20.18 0.57
CA ALA A 535 7.85 20.57 0.83
C ALA A 535 8.56 19.43 1.57
N LEU A 536 9.84 19.20 1.27
CA LEU A 536 10.61 18.17 1.96
C LEU A 536 11.04 18.70 3.35
N ASP A 537 10.52 18.11 4.42
CA ASP A 537 10.80 18.49 5.81
C ASP A 537 12.17 17.98 6.30
N ILE A 538 12.63 16.88 5.71
CA ILE A 538 13.91 16.23 5.99
C ILE A 538 14.61 15.82 4.68
N ALA A 539 15.91 15.59 4.75
CA ALA A 539 16.65 15.01 3.63
C ALA A 539 16.49 13.49 3.65
N VAL A 540 15.94 12.93 2.56
CA VAL A 540 15.83 11.48 2.34
C VAL A 540 16.86 11.06 1.30
N GLY A 541 17.56 9.94 1.53
CA GLY A 541 18.49 9.38 0.56
C GLY A 541 18.48 7.85 0.60
N ARG A 542 18.46 7.22 -0.57
CA ARG A 542 18.53 5.77 -0.70
C ARG A 542 19.91 5.30 -1.14
N ILE A 543 20.36 4.20 -0.54
CA ILE A 543 21.47 3.36 -1.00
C ILE A 543 20.80 2.12 -1.63
N PRO A 544 20.53 2.13 -2.95
CA PRO A 544 19.78 1.07 -3.63
C PRO A 544 20.72 -0.10 -3.93
N VAL A 545 20.78 -1.04 -2.99
CA VAL A 545 21.69 -2.19 -3.05
C VAL A 545 20.90 -3.48 -2.89
N ARG A 546 21.36 -4.53 -3.56
CA ARG A 546 20.69 -5.85 -3.61
C ARG A 546 21.50 -6.93 -2.93
N THR A 547 22.77 -6.64 -2.64
CA THR A 547 23.66 -7.55 -1.93
C THR A 547 24.45 -6.82 -0.87
N LEU A 548 24.88 -7.55 0.15
CA LEU A 548 25.74 -6.99 1.20
C LEU A 548 27.09 -6.49 0.64
N ASP A 549 27.60 -7.10 -0.42
CA ASP A 549 28.84 -6.65 -1.08
C ASP A 549 28.66 -5.28 -1.74
N GLU A 550 27.55 -5.07 -2.46
CA GLU A 550 27.20 -3.75 -3.02
C GLU A 550 27.02 -2.70 -1.92
N ALA A 551 26.32 -3.05 -0.84
CA ALA A 551 26.14 -2.19 0.33
C ALA A 551 27.49 -1.75 0.91
N ASN A 552 28.40 -2.71 1.13
CA ASN A 552 29.74 -2.44 1.62
C ASN A 552 30.56 -1.57 0.65
N ILE A 553 30.45 -1.78 -0.67
CA ILE A 553 31.14 -0.95 -1.66
C ILE A 553 30.67 0.51 -1.57
N VAL A 554 29.36 0.76 -1.46
CA VAL A 554 28.83 2.13 -1.34
C VAL A 554 29.24 2.77 -0.02
N VAL A 555 29.09 2.07 1.09
CA VAL A 555 29.44 2.58 2.43
C VAL A 555 30.94 2.87 2.53
N ASN A 556 31.80 1.99 2.02
CA ASN A 556 33.25 2.23 2.01
C ASN A 556 33.61 3.45 1.15
N LYS A 557 32.98 3.64 -0.01
CA LYS A 557 33.19 4.85 -0.83
C LYS A 557 32.84 6.13 -0.03
N ILE A 558 31.73 6.13 0.72
CA ILE A 558 31.32 7.26 1.55
C ILE A 558 32.38 7.55 2.64
N ILE A 559 32.80 6.52 3.37
CA ILE A 559 33.78 6.64 4.45
C ILE A 559 35.12 7.13 3.91
N ASP A 560 35.59 6.51 2.83
CA ASP A 560 36.87 6.83 2.22
C ASP A 560 36.88 8.26 1.65
N TYR A 561 35.80 8.71 1.01
CA TYR A 561 35.66 10.08 0.50
C TYR A 561 35.82 11.14 1.58
N GLU A 562 35.33 10.84 2.78
CA GLU A 562 35.34 11.76 3.92
C GLU A 562 36.61 11.67 4.78
N THR A 563 37.36 10.57 4.71
CA THR A 563 38.47 10.29 5.64
C THR A 563 39.84 10.06 5.00
N ASP A 564 39.92 9.49 3.78
CA ASP A 564 41.21 9.24 3.10
C ASP A 564 41.60 10.45 2.24
N GLN A 565 42.79 10.99 2.51
CA GLN A 565 43.39 12.11 1.77
C GLN A 565 43.50 11.85 0.26
N LYS A 566 43.56 10.59 -0.19
CA LYS A 566 43.58 10.25 -1.63
C LYS A 566 42.34 10.76 -2.38
N TYR A 567 41.20 10.87 -1.69
CA TYR A 567 39.93 11.32 -2.27
C TYR A 567 39.79 12.85 -2.26
N LEU A 568 40.77 13.59 -1.72
CA LEU A 568 40.76 15.05 -1.57
C LEU A 568 41.67 15.78 -2.57
N GLY A 569 41.82 15.23 -3.77
CA GLY A 569 42.73 15.77 -4.80
C GLY A 569 42.21 17.00 -5.57
N ASP A 570 43.09 17.58 -6.39
CA ASP A 570 42.82 18.79 -7.20
C ASP A 570 41.63 18.64 -8.16
N TRP A 571 41.22 17.40 -8.48
CA TRP A 571 40.07 17.14 -9.34
C TRP A 571 38.76 17.73 -8.81
N ARG A 572 38.69 18.01 -7.50
CA ARG A 572 37.54 18.65 -6.84
C ARG A 572 37.32 20.11 -7.23
N VAL A 573 38.18 20.71 -8.06
CA VAL A 573 37.91 22.02 -8.67
C VAL A 573 37.33 21.93 -10.09
N ASN A 574 37.12 20.73 -10.65
CA ASN A 574 36.59 20.58 -12.00
C ASN A 574 35.09 20.29 -11.99
N LEU A 575 34.32 20.93 -12.87
CA LEU A 575 32.90 20.66 -13.08
C LEU A 575 32.69 20.29 -14.55
N LEU A 576 31.86 19.28 -14.82
CA LEU A 576 31.52 18.84 -16.17
C LEU A 576 30.02 19.08 -16.43
N PHE A 577 29.72 19.81 -17.51
CA PHE A 577 28.37 20.01 -18.01
C PHE A 577 28.20 19.27 -19.33
N VAL A 578 27.24 18.35 -19.37
CA VAL A 578 26.91 17.52 -20.54
C VAL A 578 25.48 17.86 -20.98
N ALA A 579 25.27 18.06 -22.28
CA ALA A 579 23.95 18.42 -22.78
C ALA A 579 23.62 17.72 -24.09
N ASP A 580 22.43 17.13 -24.13
CA ASP A 580 21.76 16.56 -25.31
C ASP A 580 21.45 17.64 -26.36
N ASP A 581 21.43 17.27 -27.65
CA ASP A 581 21.26 18.15 -28.80
C ASP A 581 19.82 18.26 -29.32
N GLU A 582 18.88 17.56 -28.68
CA GLU A 582 17.46 17.57 -29.06
C GLU A 582 16.66 18.79 -28.55
N ASP A 583 15.34 18.80 -28.82
CA ASP A 583 14.38 19.79 -28.32
C ASP A 583 14.67 21.24 -28.75
N SER A 584 15.17 21.42 -29.98
CA SER A 584 15.58 22.73 -30.52
C SER A 584 16.62 23.43 -29.62
N ASN A 585 17.65 22.68 -29.20
CA ASN A 585 18.73 23.11 -28.30
C ASN A 585 18.28 23.53 -26.90
N ARG A 586 17.09 23.11 -26.43
CA ARG A 586 16.62 23.43 -25.08
C ARG A 586 17.63 23.01 -24.02
N HIS A 587 18.11 21.77 -24.11
CA HIS A 587 19.03 21.20 -23.14
C HIS A 587 20.39 21.89 -23.14
N ILE A 588 20.97 22.13 -24.33
CA ILE A 588 22.22 22.89 -24.51
C ILE A 588 22.10 24.28 -23.90
N ASN A 589 21.05 25.03 -24.25
CA ASN A 589 20.86 26.39 -23.76
C ASN A 589 20.75 26.42 -22.22
N SER A 590 20.05 25.46 -21.62
CA SER A 590 19.94 25.33 -20.16
C SER A 590 21.28 24.98 -19.51
N ALA A 591 22.00 23.98 -20.04
CA ALA A 591 23.29 23.56 -19.49
C ALA A 591 24.36 24.65 -19.63
N ASP A 592 24.38 25.38 -20.74
CA ASP A 592 25.31 26.50 -20.98
C ASP A 592 25.02 27.67 -20.05
N ALA A 593 23.74 28.01 -19.85
CA ALA A 593 23.33 29.04 -18.91
C ALA A 593 23.80 28.71 -17.48
N ILE A 594 23.56 27.48 -17.00
CA ILE A 594 24.01 27.04 -15.67
C ILE A 594 25.55 27.05 -15.59
N ALA A 595 26.25 26.58 -16.61
CA ALA A 595 27.70 26.55 -16.64
C ALA A 595 28.32 27.96 -16.60
N GLU A 596 27.81 28.91 -17.38
CA GLU A 596 28.30 30.30 -17.39
C GLU A 596 27.94 31.05 -16.10
N GLU A 597 26.75 30.80 -15.53
CA GLU A 597 26.38 31.35 -14.22
C GLU A 597 27.30 30.80 -13.11
N THR A 598 27.57 29.49 -13.12
CA THR A 598 28.47 28.85 -12.17
C THR A 598 29.88 29.40 -12.29
N LYS A 599 30.41 29.55 -13.51
CA LYS A 599 31.72 30.15 -13.78
C LYS A 599 31.84 31.58 -13.22
N LYS A 600 30.79 32.37 -13.41
CA LYS A 600 30.73 33.77 -12.99
C LYS A 600 30.67 33.90 -11.46
N ASN A 601 29.83 33.08 -10.81
CA ASN A 601 29.60 33.16 -9.37
C ASN A 601 30.69 32.43 -8.57
N TYR A 602 31.32 31.40 -9.15
CA TYR A 602 32.30 30.54 -8.50
C TYR A 602 33.55 30.32 -9.39
N PRO A 603 34.37 31.37 -9.61
CA PRO A 603 35.52 31.32 -10.53
C PRO A 603 36.67 30.40 -10.07
N VAL A 604 36.56 29.82 -8.87
CA VAL A 604 37.49 28.79 -8.37
C VAL A 604 37.35 27.47 -9.13
N PHE A 605 36.20 27.22 -9.76
CA PHE A 605 35.95 25.99 -10.49
C PHE A 605 36.35 26.10 -11.97
N ASN A 606 36.97 25.04 -12.48
CA ASN A 606 37.23 24.82 -13.89
C ASN A 606 35.99 24.21 -14.55
N ILE A 607 35.48 24.88 -15.57
CA ILE A 607 34.27 24.45 -16.29
C ILE A 607 34.66 23.67 -17.53
N ASN A 608 34.21 22.42 -17.63
CA ASN A 608 34.31 21.55 -18.80
C ASN A 608 32.92 21.37 -19.41
N LYS A 609 32.82 21.40 -20.74
CA LYS A 609 31.55 21.30 -21.48
C LYS A 609 31.65 20.18 -22.53
N VAL A 610 30.64 19.32 -22.57
CA VAL A 610 30.47 18.29 -23.61
C VAL A 610 29.04 18.37 -24.12
N TYR A 611 28.82 19.18 -25.15
CA TYR A 611 27.51 19.32 -25.80
C TYR A 611 27.48 18.45 -27.04
N LEU A 612 26.43 17.64 -27.19
CA LEU A 612 26.42 16.55 -28.18
C LEU A 612 26.51 17.07 -29.62
N ASP A 613 25.97 18.26 -29.89
CA ASP A 613 26.00 18.95 -31.19
C ASP A 613 27.41 19.31 -31.69
N ALA A 614 28.39 19.36 -30.77
CA ALA A 614 29.78 19.61 -31.09
C ALA A 614 30.51 18.36 -31.64
N PHE A 615 29.86 17.21 -31.66
CA PHE A 615 30.44 15.93 -32.08
C PHE A 615 29.62 15.29 -33.20
N GLU A 616 30.30 14.70 -34.18
CA GLU A 616 29.64 14.03 -35.30
C GLU A 616 28.92 12.74 -34.85
N GLN A 617 27.65 12.63 -35.21
CA GLN A 617 26.87 11.41 -35.04
C GLN A 617 27.22 10.38 -36.14
N GLU A 618 27.24 9.10 -35.76
CA GLU A 618 27.52 7.98 -36.63
C GLU A 618 26.32 7.02 -36.71
N ASN A 619 25.89 6.72 -37.94
CA ASN A 619 24.81 5.77 -38.19
C ASN A 619 25.36 4.33 -38.24
N THR A 620 24.89 3.47 -37.35
CA THR A 620 25.22 2.05 -37.33
C THR A 620 23.97 1.19 -37.53
N PRO A 621 24.11 -0.12 -37.86
CA PRO A 621 22.96 -1.03 -37.85
C PRO A 621 22.24 -1.12 -36.48
N GLY A 622 22.91 -0.74 -35.38
CA GLY A 622 22.35 -0.74 -34.03
C GLY A 622 21.73 0.58 -33.58
N GLY A 623 21.63 1.58 -34.47
CA GLY A 623 21.12 2.92 -34.19
C GLY A 623 22.15 4.02 -34.43
N VAL A 624 21.75 5.25 -34.10
CA VAL A 624 22.61 6.44 -34.09
C VAL A 624 23.48 6.41 -32.84
N PHE A 625 24.77 6.73 -32.98
CA PHE A 625 25.71 6.83 -31.87
C PHE A 625 26.52 8.11 -31.95
N ASN A 626 26.96 8.62 -30.80
CA ASN A 626 27.92 9.70 -30.73
C ASN A 626 29.18 9.26 -29.97
N PHE A 627 30.04 8.49 -30.65
CA PHE A 627 31.21 7.87 -30.02
C PHE A 627 32.22 8.88 -29.49
N LYS A 628 32.40 10.01 -30.17
CA LYS A 628 33.34 11.06 -29.74
C LYS A 628 32.84 11.79 -28.49
N ALA A 629 31.54 12.08 -28.39
CA ALA A 629 30.98 12.66 -27.17
C ALA A 629 31.10 11.68 -25.99
N LYS A 630 30.77 10.40 -26.21
CA LYS A 630 30.96 9.33 -25.23
C LYS A 630 32.41 9.21 -24.77
N GLU A 631 33.37 9.27 -25.69
CA GLU A 631 34.79 9.29 -25.35
C GLU A 631 35.14 10.52 -24.50
N ALA A 632 34.67 11.71 -24.90
CA ALA A 632 34.92 12.95 -24.16
C ALA A 632 34.35 12.91 -22.73
N ILE A 633 33.15 12.36 -22.52
CA ILE A 633 32.55 12.16 -21.20
C ILE A 633 33.45 11.27 -20.34
N ASN A 634 33.81 10.09 -20.85
CA ASN A 634 34.67 9.14 -20.13
C ASN A 634 36.05 9.73 -19.81
N GLN A 635 36.68 10.42 -20.75
CA GLN A 635 37.97 11.08 -20.53
C GLN A 635 37.90 12.16 -19.44
N ASN A 636 36.79 12.91 -19.35
CA ASN A 636 36.60 13.89 -18.28
C ASN A 636 36.41 13.21 -16.92
N LEU A 637 35.63 12.14 -16.86
CA LEU A 637 35.44 11.36 -15.63
C LEU A 637 36.75 10.77 -15.09
N PHE A 638 37.60 10.19 -15.95
CA PHE A 638 38.91 9.65 -15.52
C PHE A 638 39.90 10.73 -15.06
N LYS A 639 39.77 11.97 -15.56
CA LYS A 639 40.51 13.13 -15.04
C LYS A 639 40.03 13.54 -13.64
N GLY A 640 38.80 13.20 -13.29
CA GLY A 640 38.13 13.53 -12.03
C GLY A 640 37.38 14.86 -12.11
N GLN A 641 36.13 14.84 -11.65
CA GLN A 641 35.20 15.97 -11.61
C GLN A 641 34.57 16.02 -10.22
N LEU A 642 34.36 17.21 -9.64
CA LEU A 642 33.57 17.37 -8.41
C LEU A 642 32.09 17.17 -8.65
N VAL A 643 31.61 17.59 -9.82
CA VAL A 643 30.21 17.48 -10.22
C VAL A 643 30.17 17.16 -11.71
N VAL A 644 29.31 16.22 -12.06
CA VAL A 644 28.88 16.00 -13.45
C VAL A 644 27.40 16.33 -13.52
N ASN A 645 27.05 17.31 -14.36
CA ASN A 645 25.67 17.69 -14.62
C ASN A 645 25.29 17.30 -16.05
N TYR A 646 24.24 16.50 -16.18
CA TYR A 646 23.65 16.14 -17.47
C TYR A 646 22.26 16.77 -17.59
N ILE A 647 21.98 17.38 -18.75
CA ILE A 647 20.65 17.89 -19.10
C ILE A 647 20.30 17.32 -20.47
N GLY A 648 19.22 16.56 -20.55
CA GLY A 648 18.85 15.88 -21.78
C GLY A 648 17.89 14.73 -21.57
N HIS A 649 17.58 14.00 -22.64
CA HIS A 649 16.78 12.78 -22.56
C HIS A 649 17.55 11.66 -21.86
N GLY A 650 16.84 10.80 -21.15
CA GLY A 650 17.42 9.64 -20.50
C GLY A 650 16.37 8.58 -20.26
N GLY A 651 16.83 7.34 -20.15
CA GLY A 651 16.02 6.21 -19.69
C GLY A 651 16.86 5.30 -18.81
N ALA A 652 16.29 4.23 -18.26
CA ALA A 652 17.04 3.35 -17.34
C ALA A 652 18.30 2.71 -17.97
N GLY A 653 18.39 2.68 -19.30
CA GLY A 653 19.55 2.15 -20.03
C GLY A 653 20.70 3.14 -20.29
N GLY A 654 20.51 4.44 -20.07
CA GLY A 654 21.56 5.43 -20.30
C GLY A 654 21.10 6.86 -20.67
N TRP A 655 22.07 7.69 -21.02
CA TRP A 655 21.88 9.08 -21.44
C TRP A 655 21.81 9.23 -22.96
N ALA A 656 20.84 10.04 -23.41
CA ALA A 656 20.54 10.38 -24.80
C ALA A 656 20.20 9.19 -25.71
N GLN A 657 19.55 9.46 -26.83
CA GLN A 657 19.24 8.41 -27.82
C GLN A 657 20.51 7.83 -28.45
N GLU A 658 21.56 8.65 -28.54
CA GLU A 658 22.90 8.36 -29.06
C GLU A 658 23.75 7.51 -28.11
N ARG A 659 23.22 7.17 -26.92
CA ARG A 659 23.84 6.28 -25.92
C ARG A 659 25.22 6.77 -25.49
N VAL A 660 25.29 8.03 -25.08
CA VAL A 660 26.56 8.70 -24.73
C VAL A 660 27.10 8.30 -23.36
N LEU A 661 26.25 7.69 -22.52
CA LEU A 661 26.63 7.00 -21.31
C LEU A 661 25.69 5.82 -21.05
N GLN A 662 26.23 4.62 -20.88
CA GLN A 662 25.47 3.40 -20.61
C GLN A 662 26.03 2.64 -19.41
N LYS A 663 25.28 1.65 -18.90
CA LYS A 663 25.73 0.79 -17.80
C LYS A 663 27.07 0.11 -18.10
N GLU A 664 27.28 -0.37 -19.33
CA GLU A 664 28.53 -1.03 -19.74
C GLU A 664 29.73 -0.09 -19.80
N ASP A 665 29.51 1.22 -19.80
CA ASP A 665 30.58 2.22 -19.68
C ASP A 665 30.96 2.41 -18.21
N ILE A 666 29.95 2.54 -17.34
CA ILE A 666 30.11 2.67 -15.90
C ILE A 666 30.84 1.45 -15.32
N ASP A 667 30.49 0.24 -15.77
CA ASP A 667 31.13 -1.02 -15.35
C ASP A 667 32.65 -1.07 -15.65
N LYS A 668 33.12 -0.26 -16.61
CA LYS A 668 34.55 -0.16 -16.98
C LYS A 668 35.27 0.95 -16.24
N TRP A 669 34.57 1.75 -15.45
CA TRP A 669 35.19 2.86 -14.73
C TRP A 669 36.11 2.36 -13.62
N ASN A 670 37.26 3.02 -13.49
CA ASN A 670 38.30 2.68 -12.52
C ASN A 670 38.82 3.91 -11.74
N ASN A 671 38.01 4.97 -11.68
CA ASN A 671 38.26 6.23 -10.97
C ASN A 671 37.95 6.12 -9.46
N ILE A 672 38.47 5.07 -8.81
CA ILE A 672 38.12 4.72 -7.42
C ILE A 672 38.34 5.86 -6.41
N ASP A 673 39.33 6.72 -6.64
CA ASP A 673 39.71 7.87 -5.80
C ASP A 673 39.26 9.24 -6.35
N LYS A 674 38.41 9.25 -7.39
CA LYS A 674 37.88 10.46 -8.04
C LYS A 674 36.39 10.32 -8.31
N LEU A 675 35.61 10.33 -7.23
CA LEU A 675 34.16 10.12 -7.25
C LEU A 675 33.42 11.47 -7.40
N PRO A 676 32.78 11.76 -8.54
CA PRO A 676 32.01 12.99 -8.75
C PRO A 676 30.69 13.04 -7.98
#